data_AF-A0AAX6SY72-F1
#
_entry.id   AF-A0AAX6SY72-F1
#
_cell.length_a   1.000
_cell.length_b   1.000
_cell.length_c   1.000
_cell.angle_alpha   90.00
_cell.angle_beta   90.00
_cell.angle_gamma   90.00
#
_symmetry.space_group_name_H-M   'P 1'
#
loop_
_entity.id
_entity.type
_entity.pdbx_description
1 polymer ?
#
loop_
_entity_poly.entity_id
_entity_poly.type
_entity_poly.pdbx_seq_one_letter_code
_entity_poly.pdbx_strand_id
1 'polypeptide(L)'
;MTHFGTLKEGGSKTMVIWIENKGDIPQDLISCKLAGWDRAQQFGFQTADVGQAYPEASFVSIPEKKQLFSDENFNSLNSDRKNKTKERLEGRLVNNIEDSPDDCAYEGKSPEKENTPSQKQLTDPKPGGPLPPGGRTFIVVTCDARTSGRCKELLLLCFSDFVIGRFLEVTVVSGEEALIAVREPFSWKKPRSSQAVTATKTTVVTTQKRNSRRQLPSFLPQYPIPDRLKKCVEQKIDILTFQPLLAELLNMSNYKEKFSTLLWLEEIHAEMELKDYSMSGVTLKRNGDLLVLEVPGLAESRPSLYTGDKLILKSQEYNGHVVEYISYVMEIHEEDVTLKLNTEFEQAYNSEPMDVEFTYNRTTSRRCHFALEQAIHLGVKVLFPEEVILQSPQVTGSWSHAQHTKSDEQFTTKNRKTTKDQIRHSTKEKSVGAKDLPRMVTSTAEISDLVDETHTPKARDTEFFNPLLNENQKLAVRRILSGDCRPLPYILFGPPGTGKTMTIIEAVLQVHHALQDSRILVCAPSNSAADLVCLRLHESKVLRPASMVRVNATCRFEETIIDAVKPYCTDGEDIWRASRFRIIITTCSSAGLFYQIGVRVGHFTHVFVDEAGQASEPECLIPLGLISDVSGQIVLAGDPMQLGPVIKSRLAMAFGLNMSMLERLMSRAVYLRDENAFGACGAYNPLLVTKLVKNYRSHSALLALPSRLFYHRELEVCADSKVVTSLLGWEKLPKKGFPLIFHGVRGSEAREGRSPSWFNPAEAVQVMRYCCLLAQSMSNQVSAKDIGVITPYRKQVEKIKILLRNVDLMDIKVGSVEEFQGQEYLVIIISTVRSSEDRFEDDRYFLGFLSNSKRFNVAITRPKALLIVLGNPHVLIRDPCFGALLEYSVANGVYTGCDLPPELQALQK
;
A
#
# COMPACT_ATOMS: atom_id res chain seq x y z
N MET A 1 18.89 -18.53 -36.28
CA MET A 1 18.24 -17.78 -35.19
C MET A 1 16.73 -18.03 -35.28
N THR A 2 15.97 -17.95 -34.18
CA THR A 2 14.51 -18.20 -34.18
C THR A 2 13.71 -17.12 -33.44
N HIS A 3 14.31 -15.94 -33.26
CA HIS A 3 13.71 -14.81 -32.57
C HIS A 3 13.29 -13.74 -33.60
N PHE A 4 12.00 -13.49 -33.73
CA PHE A 4 11.45 -12.51 -34.68
C PHE A 4 11.80 -11.06 -34.29
N GLY A 5 12.10 -10.81 -33.01
CA GLY A 5 12.39 -9.48 -32.48
C GLY A 5 11.13 -8.74 -32.02
N THR A 6 11.23 -7.42 -31.96
CA THR A 6 10.10 -6.56 -31.59
C THR A 6 9.27 -6.20 -32.81
N LEU A 7 7.95 -6.43 -32.75
CA LEU A 7 6.96 -6.00 -33.74
C LEU A 7 6.00 -4.98 -33.12
N LYS A 8 5.32 -4.20 -33.96
CA LYS A 8 4.17 -3.40 -33.53
C LYS A 8 2.89 -4.22 -33.65
N GLU A 9 1.94 -4.00 -32.75
CA GLU A 9 0.57 -4.53 -32.84
C GLU A 9 -0.03 -4.16 -34.22
N GLY A 10 -0.57 -5.15 -34.95
CA GLY A 10 -1.02 -5.03 -36.34
C GLY A 10 0.06 -5.20 -37.44
N GLY A 11 1.34 -5.34 -37.08
CA GLY A 11 2.40 -5.67 -38.03
C GLY A 11 2.51 -7.17 -38.34
N SER A 12 3.16 -7.54 -39.45
CA SER A 12 3.53 -8.94 -39.73
C SER A 12 5.00 -9.04 -40.13
N LYS A 13 5.65 -10.17 -39.83
CA LYS A 13 7.04 -10.45 -40.20
C LYS A 13 7.26 -11.91 -40.52
N THR A 14 7.89 -12.16 -41.66
CA THR A 14 8.29 -13.50 -42.12
C THR A 14 9.74 -13.80 -41.78
N MET A 15 10.06 -15.04 -41.45
CA MET A 15 11.42 -15.56 -41.25
C MET A 15 11.60 -16.89 -41.98
N VAL A 16 12.64 -16.95 -42.81
CA VAL A 16 13.07 -18.17 -43.49
C VAL A 16 14.02 -18.95 -42.58
N ILE A 17 13.62 -20.14 -42.15
CA ILE A 17 14.45 -21.02 -41.32
C ILE A 17 15.07 -22.08 -42.24
N TRP A 18 16.38 -21.96 -42.46
CA TRP A 18 17.17 -22.94 -43.21
C TRP A 18 17.51 -24.16 -42.35
N ILE A 19 17.38 -25.34 -42.96
CA ILE A 19 17.66 -26.66 -42.39
C ILE A 19 18.73 -27.31 -43.27
N GLU A 20 19.83 -27.73 -42.66
CA GLU A 20 21.02 -28.28 -43.34
C GLU A 20 21.32 -29.66 -42.78
N ASN A 21 21.36 -30.69 -43.64
CA ASN A 21 21.75 -32.03 -43.23
C ASN A 21 23.28 -32.10 -43.12
N LYS A 22 23.79 -32.35 -41.90
CA LYS A 22 25.23 -32.50 -41.61
C LYS A 22 25.64 -33.94 -41.27
N GLY A 23 24.73 -34.89 -41.41
CA GLY A 23 25.02 -36.32 -41.26
C GLY A 23 25.27 -36.99 -42.61
N ASP A 24 25.86 -38.18 -42.57
CA ASP A 24 26.25 -38.97 -43.75
C ASP A 24 25.08 -39.74 -44.40
N ILE A 25 23.87 -39.61 -43.85
CA ILE A 25 22.65 -40.33 -44.27
C ILE A 25 21.60 -39.31 -44.73
N PRO A 26 20.89 -39.53 -45.85
CA PRO A 26 19.76 -38.68 -46.25
C PRO A 26 18.64 -38.67 -45.18
N GLN A 27 17.90 -37.57 -45.08
CA GLN A 27 16.88 -37.38 -44.04
C GLN A 27 15.61 -36.73 -44.61
N ASP A 28 14.45 -37.28 -44.27
CA ASP A 28 13.16 -36.86 -44.83
C ASP A 28 12.39 -36.06 -43.79
N LEU A 29 12.14 -34.78 -44.06
CA LEU A 29 11.33 -33.90 -43.21
C LEU A 29 9.84 -34.12 -43.54
N ILE A 30 9.13 -34.91 -42.74
CA ILE A 30 7.75 -35.34 -42.99
C ILE A 30 6.75 -34.21 -42.78
N SER A 31 6.89 -33.45 -41.69
CA SER A 31 5.96 -32.37 -41.34
C SER A 31 6.58 -31.35 -40.40
N CYS A 32 6.20 -30.08 -40.57
CA CYS A 32 6.49 -29.00 -39.63
C CYS A 32 5.22 -28.65 -38.85
N LYS A 33 5.30 -28.59 -37.53
CA LYS A 33 4.13 -28.33 -36.65
C LYS A 33 4.44 -27.25 -35.63
N LEU A 34 3.42 -26.46 -35.29
CA LEU A 34 3.44 -25.56 -34.15
C LEU A 34 2.69 -26.26 -33.01
N ALA A 35 3.34 -26.38 -31.85
CA ALA A 35 2.93 -27.23 -30.74
C ALA A 35 3.11 -26.52 -29.37
N GLY A 36 3.07 -25.19 -29.38
CA GLY A 36 2.99 -24.34 -28.20
C GLY A 36 1.55 -23.92 -27.90
N TRP A 37 1.41 -22.76 -27.27
CA TRP A 37 0.20 -22.34 -26.54
C TRP A 37 -0.39 -21.01 -27.06
N ASP A 38 -0.03 -20.60 -28.28
CA ASP A 38 -0.52 -19.38 -28.92
C ASP A 38 -2.01 -19.44 -29.29
N ARG A 39 -2.87 -19.06 -28.32
CA ARG A 39 -4.33 -18.93 -28.50
C ARG A 39 -4.74 -17.91 -29.56
N ALA A 40 -3.86 -16.98 -29.96
CA ALA A 40 -4.16 -15.95 -30.96
C ALA A 40 -3.74 -16.34 -32.39
N GLN A 41 -3.02 -17.47 -32.54
CA GLN A 41 -2.47 -17.96 -33.81
C GLN A 41 -1.65 -16.87 -34.53
N GLN A 42 -0.74 -16.21 -33.79
CA GLN A 42 0.19 -15.22 -34.33
C GLN A 42 1.21 -15.89 -35.25
N PHE A 43 1.66 -17.10 -34.94
CA PHE A 43 2.55 -17.87 -35.79
C PHE A 43 1.80 -18.75 -36.79
N GLY A 44 2.27 -18.78 -38.04
CA GLY A 44 1.77 -19.64 -39.11
C GLY A 44 2.83 -20.01 -40.14
N PHE A 45 2.56 -21.06 -40.92
CA PHE A 45 3.39 -21.43 -42.08
C PHE A 45 2.86 -20.79 -43.35
N GLN A 46 3.75 -20.32 -44.21
CA GLN A 46 3.40 -19.84 -45.55
C GLN A 46 3.73 -20.93 -46.58
N THR A 47 2.75 -21.32 -47.39
CA THR A 47 2.98 -22.17 -48.57
C THR A 47 3.81 -21.42 -49.60
N ALA A 48 4.89 -22.03 -50.07
CA ALA A 48 5.74 -21.43 -51.09
C ALA A 48 5.08 -21.58 -52.48
N ASP A 49 4.47 -20.49 -52.98
CA ASP A 49 4.08 -20.40 -54.39
C ASP A 49 5.33 -20.42 -55.27
N VAL A 50 5.30 -21.29 -56.30
CA VAL A 50 6.43 -21.53 -57.21
C VAL A 50 6.51 -20.38 -58.23
N GLY A 51 7.03 -19.22 -57.80
CA GLY A 51 7.05 -18.03 -58.67
C GLY A 51 7.88 -16.81 -58.24
N GLN A 52 8.58 -16.82 -57.09
CA GLN A 52 9.41 -15.68 -56.67
C GLN A 52 10.89 -16.04 -56.52
N ALA A 53 11.73 -15.40 -57.34
CA ALA A 53 13.18 -15.45 -57.22
C ALA A 53 13.67 -14.49 -56.13
N TYR A 54 14.62 -14.94 -55.32
CA TYR A 54 15.29 -14.14 -54.28
C TYR A 54 16.80 -14.09 -54.55
N PRO A 55 17.50 -13.01 -54.11
CA PRO A 55 18.80 -12.64 -54.67
C PRO A 55 19.95 -13.56 -54.27
N GLU A 56 20.91 -13.70 -55.18
CA GLU A 56 22.16 -14.43 -54.97
C GLU A 56 23.03 -13.76 -53.90
N ALA A 57 23.70 -14.57 -53.06
CA ALA A 57 24.52 -14.09 -51.97
C ALA A 57 25.98 -13.89 -52.40
N SER A 58 26.44 -12.63 -52.46
CA SER A 58 27.85 -12.30 -52.61
C SER A 58 28.60 -12.52 -51.28
N PHE A 59 29.44 -13.55 -51.24
CA PHE A 59 30.31 -13.82 -50.08
C PHE A 59 31.48 -12.83 -50.03
N VAL A 60 31.69 -12.21 -48.87
CA VAL A 60 32.97 -11.59 -48.49
C VAL A 60 33.45 -12.24 -47.20
N SER A 61 34.71 -12.65 -47.18
CA SER A 61 35.31 -13.44 -46.10
C SER A 61 35.68 -12.61 -44.87
N ILE A 62 35.62 -13.25 -43.70
CA ILE A 62 36.06 -12.67 -42.41
C ILE A 62 37.56 -12.98 -42.23
N PRO A 63 38.43 -11.98 -42.03
CA PRO A 63 39.80 -12.20 -41.54
C PRO A 63 39.82 -12.43 -40.03
N GLU A 64 40.76 -13.24 -39.55
CA GLU A 64 40.87 -13.62 -38.14
C GLU A 64 41.45 -12.52 -37.24
N LYS A 65 41.27 -12.68 -35.92
CA LYS A 65 41.76 -11.76 -34.89
C LYS A 65 43.29 -11.65 -34.90
N LYS A 66 43.82 -10.43 -34.79
CA LYS A 66 45.07 -10.15 -34.06
C LYS A 66 44.85 -9.01 -33.06
N GLN A 67 45.55 -9.08 -31.94
CA GLN A 67 45.64 -8.01 -30.95
C GLN A 67 46.56 -6.91 -31.47
N LEU A 68 46.30 -5.66 -31.08
CA LEU A 68 47.32 -4.62 -30.98
C LEU A 68 46.92 -3.58 -29.92
N PHE A 69 47.94 -2.98 -29.33
CA PHE A 69 47.86 -1.90 -28.34
C PHE A 69 48.12 -0.55 -29.05
N SER A 70 48.36 0.49 -28.24
CA SER A 70 49.00 1.78 -28.55
C SER A 70 48.23 2.79 -29.43
N ASP A 71 47.63 3.76 -28.73
CA ASP A 71 48.07 5.17 -28.68
C ASP A 71 47.81 6.17 -29.83
N GLU A 72 47.36 7.34 -29.35
CA GLU A 72 47.71 8.71 -29.75
C GLU A 72 47.02 9.46 -30.92
N ASN A 73 46.79 10.76 -30.62
CA ASN A 73 46.73 11.93 -31.50
C ASN A 73 45.67 11.99 -32.61
N PHE A 74 44.42 12.25 -32.20
CA PHE A 74 43.56 13.13 -32.98
C PHE A 74 44.10 14.57 -32.93
N ASN A 75 44.32 15.19 -34.09
CA ASN A 75 44.64 16.61 -34.19
C ASN A 75 43.67 17.34 -35.14
N SER A 76 43.42 18.61 -34.85
CA SER A 76 42.31 19.41 -35.39
C SER A 76 42.42 19.76 -36.89
N LEU A 77 41.27 20.00 -37.57
CA LEU A 77 40.87 21.36 -37.98
C LEU A 77 39.50 21.47 -38.67
N ASN A 78 38.96 22.70 -38.69
CA ASN A 78 37.65 23.08 -39.24
C ASN A 78 37.69 23.29 -40.78
N SER A 79 36.54 23.17 -41.47
CA SER A 79 35.93 24.35 -42.13
C SER A 79 34.55 24.11 -42.77
N ASP A 80 33.55 24.72 -42.12
CA ASP A 80 32.29 25.25 -42.64
C ASP A 80 32.35 25.82 -44.08
N ARG A 81 31.42 25.45 -45.01
CA ARG A 81 30.38 26.38 -45.58
C ARG A 81 29.50 25.94 -46.77
N LYS A 82 28.23 26.38 -46.66
CA LYS A 82 27.30 26.96 -47.68
C LYS A 82 26.59 26.09 -48.75
N ASN A 83 25.28 25.93 -48.52
CA ASN A 83 24.24 25.86 -49.56
C ASN A 83 23.88 27.25 -50.14
N LYS A 84 23.41 27.29 -51.41
CA LYS A 84 22.51 28.29 -52.06
C LYS A 84 22.25 27.83 -53.53
N THR A 85 21.14 28.07 -54.24
CA THR A 85 19.99 28.98 -54.04
C THR A 85 18.69 28.46 -54.74
N LYS A 86 17.51 28.91 -54.23
CA LYS A 86 16.12 29.08 -54.81
C LYS A 86 15.84 28.70 -56.29
N GLU A 87 14.64 28.22 -56.67
CA GLU A 87 13.35 28.96 -56.90
C GLU A 87 12.13 27.99 -57.10
N ARG A 88 10.84 28.35 -57.32
CA ARG A 88 9.92 29.36 -56.71
C ARG A 88 8.44 29.19 -57.22
N LEU A 89 7.45 29.06 -56.31
CA LEU A 89 5.95 29.28 -56.44
C LEU A 89 5.12 28.35 -57.39
N GLU A 90 4.02 27.73 -56.92
CA GLU A 90 2.55 28.11 -56.92
C GLU A 90 1.81 27.98 -58.27
N GLY A 91 0.54 27.53 -58.38
CA GLY A 91 -0.43 27.04 -57.37
C GLY A 91 -1.88 26.92 -57.92
N ARG A 92 -2.90 26.68 -57.04
CA ARG A 92 -4.39 26.69 -57.28
C ARG A 92 -5.00 25.50 -58.06
N LEU A 93 -6.32 25.22 -58.06
CA LEU A 93 -7.45 25.20 -57.07
C LEU A 93 -8.76 24.95 -57.88
N VAL A 94 -9.84 24.39 -57.29
CA VAL A 94 -11.29 24.73 -57.44
C VAL A 94 -12.18 23.69 -56.71
N ASN A 95 -13.43 24.05 -56.40
CA ASN A 95 -14.30 23.47 -55.36
C ASN A 95 -15.66 22.93 -55.86
N ASN A 96 -16.32 22.12 -55.00
CA ASN A 96 -17.77 21.97 -54.69
C ASN A 96 -18.85 21.94 -55.82
N ILE A 97 -19.88 21.07 -55.65
CA ILE A 97 -21.27 21.42 -55.23
C ILE A 97 -22.15 20.14 -55.14
N GLU A 98 -23.28 20.20 -54.42
CA GLU A 98 -24.29 19.14 -54.27
C GLU A 98 -25.09 18.84 -55.55
N ASP A 99 -25.66 17.62 -55.71
CA ASP A 99 -27.09 17.36 -55.47
C ASP A 99 -27.52 15.90 -55.75
N SER A 100 -28.73 15.53 -55.28
CA SER A 100 -29.42 14.26 -55.58
C SER A 100 -30.86 14.54 -56.04
N PRO A 101 -31.54 13.63 -56.78
CA PRO A 101 -32.69 12.98 -56.13
C PRO A 101 -33.08 11.57 -56.67
N ASP A 102 -34.19 11.10 -56.12
CA ASP A 102 -35.19 10.12 -56.61
C ASP A 102 -35.02 8.61 -56.41
N ASP A 103 -35.99 8.10 -55.65
CA ASP A 103 -36.34 6.71 -55.34
C ASP A 103 -36.63 5.82 -56.56
N CYS A 104 -36.37 4.51 -56.39
CA CYS A 104 -37.43 3.50 -56.54
C CYS A 104 -37.13 2.26 -55.70
N ALA A 105 -38.17 1.64 -55.13
CA ALA A 105 -38.10 0.46 -54.28
C ALA A 105 -38.57 -0.82 -55.00
N TYR A 106 -38.78 -1.90 -54.22
CA TYR A 106 -39.16 -3.27 -54.62
C TYR A 106 -37.99 -4.12 -55.20
N GLU A 107 -37.84 -5.42 -54.88
CA GLU A 107 -38.59 -6.31 -53.98
C GLU A 107 -37.68 -6.98 -52.93
N GLY A 108 -38.26 -7.52 -51.86
CA GLY A 108 -37.58 -8.42 -50.94
C GLY A 108 -38.36 -9.72 -50.73
N LYS A 109 -37.73 -10.87 -51.01
CA LYS A 109 -38.18 -12.21 -50.58
C LYS A 109 -37.02 -13.21 -50.53
N SER A 110 -36.82 -13.78 -49.35
CA SER A 110 -36.09 -15.03 -49.09
C SER A 110 -36.95 -16.25 -49.54
N PRO A 111 -36.50 -17.54 -49.46
CA PRO A 111 -35.32 -18.05 -48.74
C PRO A 111 -34.51 -19.21 -49.36
N GLU A 112 -33.22 -19.27 -49.03
CA GLU A 112 -32.44 -20.53 -48.95
C GLU A 112 -31.74 -20.55 -47.58
N LYS A 113 -32.11 -21.41 -46.63
CA LYS A 113 -31.85 -22.86 -46.52
C LYS A 113 -30.37 -23.23 -46.44
N GLU A 114 -30.04 -23.88 -45.33
CA GLU A 114 -28.71 -24.39 -45.02
C GLU A 114 -28.28 -25.47 -46.01
N ASN A 115 -27.04 -25.39 -46.47
CA ASN A 115 -26.26 -26.53 -46.94
C ASN A 115 -24.81 -26.32 -46.53
N THR A 116 -24.32 -27.14 -45.60
CA THR A 116 -22.99 -26.99 -45.00
C THR A 116 -21.88 -27.51 -45.92
N PRO A 117 -20.87 -26.69 -46.28
CA PRO A 117 -19.61 -27.19 -46.78
C PRO A 117 -18.70 -27.57 -45.60
N SER A 118 -18.32 -28.83 -45.53
CA SER A 118 -17.38 -29.45 -44.59
C SER A 118 -16.18 -28.58 -44.17
N GLN A 119 -15.77 -28.72 -42.90
CA GLN A 119 -14.51 -28.18 -42.36
C GLN A 119 -13.32 -28.43 -43.31
N LYS A 120 -12.66 -27.37 -43.79
CA LYS A 120 -11.31 -27.49 -44.32
C LYS A 120 -10.34 -27.63 -43.16
N GLN A 121 -9.79 -28.82 -42.98
CA GLN A 121 -8.66 -29.03 -42.07
C GLN A 121 -7.46 -28.19 -42.55
N LEU A 122 -6.73 -27.60 -41.60
CA LEU A 122 -5.46 -26.93 -41.87
C LEU A 122 -4.44 -28.00 -42.28
N THR A 123 -4.04 -28.02 -43.54
CA THR A 123 -3.16 -29.07 -44.07
C THR A 123 -1.69 -28.76 -43.73
N ASP A 124 -1.02 -29.71 -43.05
CA ASP A 124 0.42 -29.62 -42.80
C ASP A 124 1.19 -29.40 -44.12
N PRO A 125 2.11 -28.42 -44.22
CA PRO A 125 2.92 -28.24 -45.41
C PRO A 125 3.88 -29.43 -45.54
N LYS A 126 3.74 -30.21 -46.62
CA LYS A 126 4.68 -31.28 -46.98
C LYS A 126 5.91 -30.68 -47.68
N PRO A 127 7.13 -30.79 -47.10
CA PRO A 127 8.36 -30.50 -47.80
C PRO A 127 8.62 -31.56 -48.89
N GLY A 128 9.23 -31.16 -50.00
CA GLY A 128 9.50 -32.06 -51.12
C GLY A 128 10.85 -32.76 -51.03
N GLY A 129 10.84 -34.09 -51.06
CA GLY A 129 12.00 -34.94 -51.34
C GLY A 129 12.95 -35.23 -50.16
N PRO A 130 13.77 -36.30 -50.28
CA PRO A 130 14.77 -36.65 -49.27
C PRO A 130 15.91 -35.63 -49.25
N LEU A 131 16.35 -35.21 -48.06
CA LEU A 131 17.42 -34.21 -47.91
C LEU A 131 18.79 -34.92 -47.85
N PRO A 132 19.61 -34.88 -48.92
CA PRO A 132 20.88 -35.61 -48.95
C PRO A 132 21.91 -35.05 -47.96
N PRO A 133 22.99 -35.79 -47.65
CA PRO A 133 24.14 -35.26 -46.90
C PRO A 133 24.65 -33.94 -47.51
N GLY A 134 24.85 -32.91 -46.69
CA GLY A 134 25.18 -31.55 -47.13
C GLY A 134 24.02 -30.76 -47.77
N GLY A 135 22.87 -31.39 -47.98
CA GLY A 135 21.68 -30.79 -48.57
C GLY A 135 21.03 -29.75 -47.66
N ARG A 136 20.41 -28.73 -48.28
CA ARG A 136 19.71 -27.65 -47.59
C ARG A 136 18.27 -27.52 -48.08
N THR A 137 17.36 -27.37 -47.13
CA THR A 137 15.95 -27.01 -47.36
C THR A 137 15.59 -25.81 -46.46
N PHE A 138 14.42 -25.24 -46.63
CA PHE A 138 13.95 -24.13 -45.80
C PHE A 138 12.46 -24.24 -45.53
N ILE A 139 12.02 -23.60 -44.44
CA ILE A 139 10.61 -23.34 -44.16
C ILE A 139 10.39 -21.85 -43.95
N VAL A 140 9.19 -21.40 -44.32
CA VAL A 140 8.78 -20.00 -44.21
C VAL A 140 7.77 -19.89 -43.08
N VAL A 141 8.16 -19.23 -41.99
CA VAL A 141 7.30 -18.99 -40.83
C VAL A 141 6.97 -17.52 -40.74
N THR A 142 5.69 -17.19 -40.69
CA THR A 142 5.17 -15.82 -40.59
C THR A 142 4.62 -15.59 -39.19
N CYS A 143 4.84 -14.39 -38.68
CA CYS A 143 4.36 -13.93 -37.37
C CYS A 143 3.50 -12.67 -37.54
N ASP A 144 2.19 -12.81 -37.39
CA ASP A 144 1.22 -11.73 -37.35
C ASP A 144 1.07 -11.22 -35.90
N ALA A 145 1.40 -9.96 -35.65
CA ALA A 145 1.40 -9.35 -34.32
C ALA A 145 -0.02 -8.94 -33.87
N ARG A 146 -0.84 -9.94 -33.52
CA ARG A 146 -2.27 -9.80 -33.18
C ARG A 146 -2.55 -9.41 -31.73
N THR A 147 -1.60 -9.54 -30.82
CA THR A 147 -1.80 -9.27 -29.38
C THR A 147 -0.48 -8.84 -28.73
N SER A 148 -0.49 -7.73 -27.96
CA SER A 148 0.74 -7.23 -27.30
C SER A 148 1.25 -8.14 -26.17
N GLY A 149 2.56 -8.05 -25.91
CA GLY A 149 3.31 -8.92 -24.99
C GLY A 149 4.33 -9.83 -25.70
N ARG A 150 5.03 -10.67 -24.92
CA ARG A 150 5.98 -11.68 -25.43
C ARG A 150 5.25 -13.00 -25.69
N CYS A 151 5.25 -13.47 -26.94
CA CYS A 151 4.76 -14.80 -27.30
C CYS A 151 5.94 -15.75 -27.57
N LYS A 152 5.78 -17.01 -27.16
CA LYS A 152 6.79 -18.07 -27.29
C LYS A 152 6.10 -19.37 -27.71
N GLU A 153 6.46 -19.85 -28.89
CA GLU A 153 5.79 -20.96 -29.56
C GLU A 153 6.78 -22.08 -29.89
N LEU A 154 6.36 -23.35 -29.80
CA LEU A 154 7.24 -24.50 -30.04
C LEU A 154 7.07 -25.03 -31.47
N LEU A 155 8.04 -24.75 -32.32
CA LEU A 155 8.17 -25.36 -33.64
C LEU A 155 8.76 -26.78 -33.49
N LEU A 156 8.04 -27.78 -33.99
CA LEU A 156 8.50 -29.16 -34.15
C LEU A 156 8.78 -29.45 -35.62
N LEU A 157 10.00 -29.89 -35.90
CA LEU A 157 10.43 -30.41 -37.21
C LEU A 157 10.47 -31.93 -37.11
N CYS A 158 9.50 -32.61 -37.70
CA CYS A 158 9.38 -34.07 -37.63
C CYS A 158 10.04 -34.72 -38.84
N PHE A 159 11.14 -35.45 -38.62
CA PHE A 159 11.79 -36.31 -39.60
C PHE A 159 11.32 -37.76 -39.41
N SER A 160 11.68 -38.66 -40.34
CA SER A 160 11.33 -40.09 -40.25
C SER A 160 11.77 -40.75 -38.93
N ASP A 161 12.99 -40.46 -38.47
CA ASP A 161 13.60 -41.17 -37.34
C ASP A 161 13.60 -40.35 -36.02
N PHE A 162 13.38 -39.03 -36.08
CA PHE A 162 13.49 -38.12 -34.93
C PHE A 162 12.71 -36.81 -35.10
N VAL A 163 12.56 -36.05 -34.01
CA VAL A 163 11.92 -34.72 -34.00
C VAL A 163 12.86 -33.67 -33.42
N ILE A 164 13.02 -32.54 -34.09
CA ILE A 164 13.77 -31.37 -33.56
C ILE A 164 12.78 -30.30 -33.09
N GLY A 165 12.81 -30.00 -31.78
CA GLY A 165 12.10 -28.86 -31.21
C GLY A 165 12.92 -27.56 -31.24
N ARG A 166 12.30 -26.45 -31.60
CA ARG A 166 12.86 -25.08 -31.53
C ARG A 166 11.81 -24.10 -31.05
N PHE A 167 12.18 -23.22 -30.11
CA PHE A 167 11.31 -22.11 -29.72
C PHE A 167 11.41 -20.96 -30.73
N LEU A 168 10.24 -20.53 -31.20
CA LEU A 168 10.02 -19.25 -31.85
C LEU A 168 9.67 -18.22 -30.78
N GLU A 169 10.23 -17.01 -30.86
CA GLU A 169 9.97 -15.94 -29.89
C GLU A 169 9.75 -14.60 -30.58
N VAL A 170 8.76 -13.83 -30.10
CA VAL A 170 8.42 -12.49 -30.58
C VAL A 170 7.96 -11.61 -29.42
N THR A 171 8.22 -10.31 -29.50
CA THR A 171 7.64 -9.30 -28.59
C THR A 171 6.80 -8.33 -29.40
N VAL A 172 5.50 -8.29 -29.14
CA VAL A 172 4.56 -7.36 -29.79
C VAL A 172 4.32 -6.17 -28.87
N VAL A 173 4.43 -4.96 -29.42
CA VAL A 173 4.35 -3.69 -28.68
C VAL A 173 3.24 -2.81 -29.26
N SER A 174 2.35 -2.31 -28.40
CA SER A 174 1.24 -1.45 -28.83
C SER A 174 1.69 0.00 -29.15
N GLY A 175 0.79 0.80 -29.73
CA GLY A 175 1.04 2.23 -29.97
C GLY A 175 1.19 3.02 -28.65
N GLU A 176 0.43 2.65 -27.63
CA GLU A 176 0.45 3.26 -26.30
C GLU A 176 1.70 2.83 -25.49
N GLU A 177 2.15 1.58 -25.63
CA GLU A 177 3.40 1.10 -25.01
C GLU A 177 4.62 1.91 -25.50
N ALA A 178 4.60 2.35 -26.76
CA ALA A 178 5.65 3.21 -27.33
C ALA A 178 5.71 4.61 -26.70
N LEU A 179 4.60 5.14 -26.15
CA LEU A 179 4.57 6.45 -25.47
C LEU A 179 5.31 6.42 -24.12
N ILE A 180 5.33 5.25 -23.47
CA ILE A 180 5.93 5.04 -22.14
C ILE A 180 7.27 4.28 -22.17
N ALA A 181 7.76 3.93 -23.37
CA ALA A 181 9.04 3.26 -23.58
C ALA A 181 10.22 3.97 -22.88
N VAL A 182 11.30 3.21 -22.63
CA VAL A 182 12.52 3.69 -21.97
C VAL A 182 13.15 4.81 -22.78
N ARG A 183 13.20 6.03 -22.23
CA ARG A 183 13.84 7.21 -22.85
C ARG A 183 15.35 7.20 -22.67
N GLU A 184 15.84 6.74 -21.52
CA GLU A 184 17.26 6.63 -21.18
C GLU A 184 17.56 5.27 -20.52
N PRO A 185 18.65 4.57 -20.89
CA PRO A 185 19.04 3.33 -20.25
C PRO A 185 19.49 3.55 -18.78
N PHE A 186 19.17 2.59 -17.91
CA PHE A 186 19.49 2.68 -16.48
C PHE A 186 21.00 2.75 -16.19
N SER A 187 21.42 3.70 -15.36
CA SER A 187 22.81 3.88 -14.93
C SER A 187 22.94 4.12 -13.42
N TRP A 188 23.97 3.51 -12.80
CA TRP A 188 24.27 3.69 -11.38
C TRP A 188 25.10 4.96 -11.14
N LYS A 189 24.65 5.80 -10.20
CA LYS A 189 25.42 6.93 -9.67
C LYS A 189 26.67 6.36 -8.95
N LYS A 190 27.89 6.75 -9.36
CA LYS A 190 29.09 6.55 -8.52
C LYS A 190 29.08 7.62 -7.42
N PRO A 191 29.26 7.28 -6.13
CA PRO A 191 29.36 8.30 -5.09
C PRO A 191 30.58 9.18 -5.34
N ARG A 192 30.39 10.50 -5.36
CA ARG A 192 31.49 11.48 -5.37
C ARG A 192 31.93 11.68 -3.92
N SER A 193 33.17 11.32 -3.60
CA SER A 193 33.78 11.65 -2.32
C SER A 193 34.15 13.14 -2.29
N SER A 194 33.28 13.98 -1.74
CA SER A 194 33.63 15.34 -1.34
C SER A 194 34.64 15.27 -0.19
N GLN A 195 35.87 15.75 -0.42
CA GLN A 195 36.86 15.91 0.63
C GLN A 195 36.44 17.08 1.53
N ALA A 196 36.34 16.83 2.84
CA ALA A 196 35.96 17.87 3.80
C ALA A 196 37.14 18.79 4.10
N VAL A 197 37.22 19.94 3.42
CA VAL A 197 38.15 21.03 3.76
C VAL A 197 37.57 21.87 4.90
N THR A 198 38.40 22.26 5.87
CA THR A 198 37.97 22.92 7.10
C THR A 198 37.83 24.44 6.93
N ALA A 199 36.94 24.86 6.03
CA ALA A 199 36.61 26.28 5.81
C ALA A 199 35.90 26.91 7.03
N THR A 200 36.05 28.22 7.19
CA THR A 200 35.43 28.98 8.30
C THR A 200 33.97 29.29 7.98
N LYS A 201 33.05 28.84 8.84
CA LYS A 201 31.60 28.86 8.57
C LYS A 201 30.86 30.02 9.23
N THR A 202 29.97 30.64 8.47
CA THR A 202 28.97 31.60 8.99
C THR A 202 27.58 31.09 8.69
N THR A 203 26.80 30.69 9.71
CA THR A 203 25.45 30.15 9.51
C THR A 203 24.39 31.26 9.59
N VAL A 204 23.70 31.51 8.49
CA VAL A 204 22.54 32.43 8.41
C VAL A 204 21.26 31.64 8.65
N VAL A 205 20.50 32.03 9.68
CA VAL A 205 19.30 31.32 10.11
C VAL A 205 18.07 32.16 9.84
N THR A 206 17.09 31.62 9.11
CA THR A 206 15.76 32.23 8.99
C THR A 206 15.11 32.40 10.35
N THR A 207 14.70 33.61 10.67
CA THR A 207 13.73 33.88 11.74
C THR A 207 12.37 33.32 11.33
N GLN A 208 12.17 32.02 11.56
CA GLN A 208 10.84 31.42 11.49
C GLN A 208 9.90 32.29 12.32
N LYS A 209 8.78 32.71 11.72
CA LYS A 209 7.56 32.98 12.47
C LYS A 209 7.09 31.66 13.09
N ARG A 210 7.76 31.22 14.16
CA ARG A 210 7.15 30.31 15.12
C ARG A 210 5.81 30.93 15.48
N ASN A 211 4.71 30.19 15.33
CA ASN A 211 3.41 30.64 15.80
C ASN A 211 3.61 31.18 17.22
N SER A 212 3.31 32.47 17.46
CA SER A 212 3.68 33.14 18.72
C SER A 212 3.03 32.50 19.95
N ARG A 213 1.95 31.73 19.70
CA ARG A 213 1.21 30.86 20.62
C ARG A 213 1.93 29.53 20.97
N ARG A 214 3.07 29.22 20.36
CA ARG A 214 3.85 27.96 20.49
C ARG A 214 5.29 28.15 20.99
N GLN A 215 5.49 28.99 22.01
CA GLN A 215 6.76 29.02 22.73
C GLN A 215 6.83 27.89 23.77
N LEU A 216 7.27 26.71 23.32
CA LEU A 216 7.56 25.57 24.19
C LEU A 216 9.04 25.56 24.62
N PRO A 217 9.37 25.23 25.88
CA PRO A 217 10.75 24.99 26.28
C PRO A 217 11.28 23.72 25.60
N SER A 218 12.51 23.78 25.08
CA SER A 218 13.10 22.68 24.31
C SER A 218 13.68 21.56 25.18
N PHE A 219 12.85 20.97 26.05
CA PHE A 219 13.26 20.00 27.07
C PHE A 219 13.61 18.58 26.54
N LEU A 220 13.51 18.34 25.23
CA LEU A 220 13.81 17.03 24.64
C LEU A 220 15.34 16.80 24.54
N PRO A 221 15.92 15.74 25.14
CA PRO A 221 17.36 15.47 25.06
C PRO A 221 17.84 15.21 23.62
N GLN A 222 19.15 15.26 23.40
CA GLN A 222 19.74 15.21 22.05
C GLN A 222 19.96 13.79 21.50
N TYR A 223 20.10 12.78 22.37
CA TYR A 223 20.38 11.37 22.02
C TYR A 223 21.37 11.21 20.85
N PRO A 224 22.62 11.69 20.98
CA PRO A 224 23.60 11.60 19.89
C PRO A 224 23.89 10.14 19.53
N ILE A 225 24.07 9.88 18.22
CA ILE A 225 24.50 8.58 17.71
C ILE A 225 25.89 8.24 18.28
N PRO A 226 26.13 7.06 18.88
CA PRO A 226 27.46 6.68 19.35
C PRO A 226 28.48 6.56 18.20
N ASP A 227 29.63 7.23 18.29
CA ASP A 227 30.65 7.24 17.23
C ASP A 227 31.12 5.85 16.81
N ARG A 228 31.20 4.91 17.75
CA ARG A 228 31.57 3.51 17.48
C ARG A 228 30.52 2.80 16.61
N LEU A 229 29.24 3.03 16.91
CA LEU A 229 28.12 2.47 16.13
C LEU A 229 28.10 3.04 14.71
N LYS A 230 28.29 4.35 14.58
CA LYS A 230 28.36 5.03 13.28
C LYS A 230 29.51 4.51 12.41
N LYS A 231 30.73 4.44 12.98
CA LYS A 231 31.91 3.88 12.29
C LYS A 231 31.72 2.41 11.90
N CYS A 232 31.12 1.58 12.76
CA CYS A 232 30.80 0.19 12.44
C CYS A 232 29.94 0.06 11.18
N VAL A 233 28.87 0.86 11.07
CA VAL A 233 27.95 0.83 9.92
C VAL A 233 28.60 1.41 8.67
N GLU A 234 29.30 2.55 8.79
CA GLU A 234 30.01 3.20 7.67
C GLU A 234 31.12 2.29 7.10
N GLN A 235 31.82 1.53 7.95
CA GLN A 235 32.86 0.58 7.57
C GLN A 235 32.33 -0.83 7.24
N LYS A 236 31.01 -1.07 7.36
CA LYS A 236 30.35 -2.38 7.13
C LYS A 236 30.92 -3.53 7.97
N ILE A 237 31.38 -3.25 9.18
CA ILE A 237 31.79 -4.28 10.14
C ILE A 237 30.53 -4.95 10.70
N ASP A 238 30.63 -6.21 11.12
CA ASP A 238 29.55 -6.89 11.83
C ASP A 238 29.15 -6.12 13.10
N ILE A 239 27.86 -5.84 13.21
CA ILE A 239 27.27 -5.08 14.30
C ILE A 239 27.23 -5.88 15.61
N LEU A 240 27.14 -7.21 15.56
CA LEU A 240 27.11 -8.05 16.77
C LEU A 240 28.44 -8.05 17.53
N THR A 241 29.55 -7.84 16.81
CA THR A 241 30.88 -7.61 17.40
C THR A 241 30.93 -6.36 18.30
N PHE A 242 30.09 -5.35 18.04
CA PHE A 242 30.03 -4.12 18.84
C PHE A 242 28.84 -4.05 19.81
N GLN A 243 27.72 -4.70 19.47
CA GLN A 243 26.47 -4.65 20.24
C GLN A 243 25.80 -6.04 20.30
N PRO A 244 26.36 -6.98 21.07
CA PRO A 244 25.86 -8.37 21.13
C PRO A 244 24.42 -8.47 21.67
N LEU A 245 23.98 -7.50 22.48
CA LEU A 245 22.60 -7.43 23.00
C LEU A 245 21.52 -7.33 21.91
N LEU A 246 21.88 -7.03 20.65
CA LEU A 246 20.95 -7.14 19.53
C LEU A 246 20.53 -8.59 19.25
N ALA A 247 21.40 -9.58 19.53
CA ALA A 247 21.07 -11.01 19.37
C ALA A 247 20.28 -11.59 20.55
N GLU A 248 20.25 -10.92 21.70
CA GLU A 248 19.52 -11.39 22.89
C GLU A 248 18.00 -11.34 22.72
N LEU A 249 17.29 -12.22 23.44
CA LEU A 249 15.84 -12.12 23.60
C LEU A 249 15.49 -10.84 24.37
N LEU A 250 14.46 -10.13 23.88
CA LEU A 250 14.01 -8.87 24.45
C LEU A 250 13.42 -9.09 25.86
N ASN A 251 13.95 -8.38 26.84
CA ASN A 251 13.55 -8.40 28.24
C ASN A 251 13.62 -6.98 28.84
N MET A 252 13.10 -6.77 30.05
CA MET A 252 13.01 -5.44 30.66
C MET A 252 14.38 -4.74 30.82
N SER A 253 15.44 -5.50 31.09
CA SER A 253 16.81 -4.98 31.26
C SER A 253 17.44 -4.50 29.95
N ASN A 254 17.33 -5.26 28.85
CA ASN A 254 17.93 -4.86 27.57
C ASN A 254 17.00 -4.00 26.69
N TYR A 255 15.73 -3.81 27.08
CA TYR A 255 14.70 -3.09 26.32
C TYR A 255 15.13 -1.72 25.79
N LYS A 256 15.58 -0.83 26.70
CA LYS A 256 15.98 0.56 26.37
C LYS A 256 17.18 0.58 25.43
N GLU A 257 18.20 -0.23 25.70
CA GLU A 257 19.46 -0.23 24.95
C GLU A 257 19.30 -0.86 23.57
N LYS A 258 18.57 -1.98 23.48
CA LYS A 258 18.23 -2.65 22.21
C LYS A 258 17.46 -1.70 21.31
N PHE A 259 16.32 -1.18 21.74
CA PHE A 259 15.52 -0.27 20.91
C PHE A 259 16.23 1.07 20.62
N SER A 260 17.03 1.63 21.53
CA SER A 260 17.84 2.81 21.23
C SER A 260 18.88 2.53 20.14
N THR A 261 19.51 1.35 20.16
CA THR A 261 20.42 0.94 19.09
C THR A 261 19.69 0.81 17.76
N LEU A 262 18.49 0.22 17.75
CA LEU A 262 17.67 0.09 16.54
C LEU A 262 17.28 1.46 15.95
N LEU A 263 16.90 2.42 16.79
CA LEU A 263 16.62 3.81 16.37
C LEU A 263 17.87 4.47 15.76
N TRP A 264 19.04 4.34 16.39
CA TRP A 264 20.29 4.85 15.81
C TRP A 264 20.67 4.14 14.50
N LEU A 265 20.39 2.84 14.34
CA LEU A 265 20.63 2.10 13.09
C LEU A 265 19.69 2.52 11.95
N GLU A 266 18.48 2.99 12.25
CA GLU A 266 17.59 3.65 11.28
C GLU A 266 18.07 5.08 10.97
N GLU A 267 18.48 5.83 11.99
CA GLU A 267 18.94 7.21 11.85
C GLU A 267 20.25 7.33 11.04
N ILE A 268 21.23 6.44 11.28
CA ILE A 268 22.46 6.34 10.46
C ILE A 268 22.09 6.03 9.01
N HIS A 269 21.16 5.10 8.78
CA HIS A 269 20.76 4.74 7.42
C HIS A 269 20.06 5.90 6.70
N ALA A 270 19.21 6.66 7.40
CA ALA A 270 18.57 7.86 6.87
C ALA A 270 19.58 9.00 6.59
N GLU A 271 20.58 9.21 7.48
CA GLU A 271 21.69 10.12 7.19
C GLU A 271 22.48 9.71 5.94
N MET A 272 22.76 8.41 5.77
CA MET A 272 23.50 7.90 4.61
C MET A 272 22.68 8.05 3.32
N GLU A 273 21.40 7.67 3.32
CA GLU A 273 20.54 7.82 2.14
C GLU A 273 20.41 9.29 1.73
N LEU A 274 20.19 10.22 2.68
CA LEU A 274 20.11 11.65 2.36
C LEU A 274 21.43 12.23 1.81
N LYS A 275 22.59 11.77 2.28
CA LYS A 275 23.91 12.19 1.77
C LYS A 275 24.16 11.78 0.33
N ASP A 276 23.65 10.62 -0.11
CA ASP A 276 23.76 10.18 -1.51
C ASP A 276 23.00 11.11 -2.49
N TYR A 277 22.05 11.91 -1.98
CA TYR A 277 21.31 12.92 -2.75
C TYR A 277 21.89 14.33 -2.66
N SER A 278 22.83 14.63 -1.75
CA SER A 278 23.49 15.93 -1.66
C SER A 278 24.06 16.38 -3.02
N MET A 279 23.98 17.69 -3.28
CA MET A 279 24.25 18.29 -4.59
C MET A 279 25.25 19.43 -4.47
N SER A 280 26.00 19.72 -5.53
CA SER A 280 26.98 20.81 -5.56
C SER A 280 26.82 21.67 -6.80
N GLY A 281 26.97 22.99 -6.64
CA GLY A 281 26.87 23.97 -7.72
C GLY A 281 25.49 24.10 -8.38
N VAL A 282 24.40 23.86 -7.63
CA VAL A 282 23.02 23.95 -8.13
C VAL A 282 22.50 25.38 -8.00
N THR A 283 21.76 25.86 -9.00
CA THR A 283 21.07 27.16 -8.95
C THR A 283 19.61 26.98 -8.57
N LEU A 284 19.06 27.94 -7.82
CA LEU A 284 17.64 27.96 -7.43
C LEU A 284 16.83 28.73 -8.47
N LYS A 285 15.69 28.17 -8.88
CA LYS A 285 14.69 28.87 -9.68
C LYS A 285 13.94 29.85 -8.77
N ARG A 286 13.46 30.99 -9.28
CA ARG A 286 12.65 31.94 -8.51
C ARG A 286 11.17 31.81 -8.89
N ASN A 287 10.30 31.59 -7.91
CA ASN A 287 8.86 31.44 -8.10
C ASN A 287 8.12 32.39 -7.13
N GLY A 288 7.77 33.59 -7.64
CA GLY A 288 7.30 34.70 -6.80
C GLY A 288 8.36 35.11 -5.76
N ASP A 289 7.94 35.18 -4.50
CA ASP A 289 8.80 35.53 -3.35
C ASP A 289 9.58 34.33 -2.76
N LEU A 290 9.47 33.14 -3.38
CA LEU A 290 10.11 31.91 -2.89
C LEU A 290 11.13 31.37 -3.89
N LEU A 291 12.11 30.62 -3.38
CA LEU A 291 13.14 29.96 -4.17
C LEU A 291 12.82 28.47 -4.28
N VAL A 292 13.01 27.91 -5.47
CA VAL A 292 12.66 26.53 -5.82
C VAL A 292 13.93 25.78 -6.22
N LEU A 293 14.13 24.61 -5.62
CA LEU A 293 15.26 23.73 -5.87
C LEU A 293 14.79 22.49 -6.64
N GLU A 294 15.36 22.25 -7.81
CA GLU A 294 15.17 20.99 -8.54
C GLU A 294 15.99 19.88 -7.86
N VAL A 295 15.34 18.80 -7.45
CA VAL A 295 15.93 17.66 -6.75
C VAL A 295 15.62 16.37 -7.54
N PRO A 296 16.52 15.91 -8.42
CA PRO A 296 16.29 14.74 -9.26
C PRO A 296 16.06 13.47 -8.42
N GLY A 297 14.91 12.82 -8.62
CA GLY A 297 14.45 11.69 -7.81
C GLY A 297 13.55 12.06 -6.62
N LEU A 298 13.25 13.34 -6.37
CA LEU A 298 12.30 13.75 -5.31
C LEU A 298 10.90 13.16 -5.53
N ALA A 299 10.44 13.12 -6.79
CA ALA A 299 9.20 12.43 -7.17
C ALA A 299 9.23 10.94 -6.79
N GLU A 300 10.42 10.39 -6.57
CA GLU A 300 10.71 9.02 -6.14
C GLU A 300 10.85 8.83 -4.63
N SER A 301 10.53 9.88 -3.85
CA SER A 301 10.76 9.97 -2.40
C SER A 301 12.22 9.68 -2.04
N ARG A 302 13.13 10.15 -2.91
CA ARG A 302 14.57 9.86 -2.94
C ARG A 302 15.34 11.13 -3.38
N PRO A 303 15.67 12.05 -2.44
CA PRO A 303 15.61 11.91 -0.99
C PRO A 303 14.17 11.91 -0.44
N SER A 304 13.95 11.19 0.67
CA SER A 304 12.64 11.20 1.34
C SER A 304 12.51 12.46 2.20
N LEU A 305 12.08 13.55 1.57
CA LEU A 305 11.79 14.82 2.22
C LEU A 305 10.31 14.92 2.55
N TYR A 306 10.01 15.57 3.68
CA TYR A 306 8.67 15.98 4.08
C TYR A 306 8.60 17.50 4.21
N THR A 307 7.38 18.03 4.13
CA THR A 307 7.14 19.47 4.32
C THR A 307 7.54 19.89 5.74
N GLY A 308 8.31 20.98 5.84
CA GLY A 308 8.95 21.44 7.08
C GLY A 308 10.31 20.80 7.39
N ASP A 309 10.83 19.87 6.59
CA ASP A 309 12.20 19.36 6.76
C ASP A 309 13.24 20.43 6.44
N LYS A 310 14.43 20.30 7.05
CA LYS A 310 15.51 21.27 6.96
C LYS A 310 16.54 20.86 5.91
N LEU A 311 16.95 21.82 5.09
CA LEU A 311 18.14 21.73 4.25
C LEU A 311 19.16 22.78 4.70
N ILE A 312 20.42 22.57 4.30
CA ILE A 312 21.50 23.56 4.42
C ILE A 312 21.96 23.87 3.00
N LEU A 313 21.78 25.12 2.57
CA LEU A 313 22.44 25.64 1.39
C LEU A 313 23.78 26.23 1.78
N LYS A 314 24.80 26.09 0.94
CA LYS A 314 26.13 26.63 1.17
C LYS A 314 26.57 27.45 -0.03
N SER A 315 27.11 28.64 0.23
CA SER A 315 27.82 29.39 -0.81
C SER A 315 29.01 28.59 -1.33
N GLN A 316 29.50 28.93 -2.52
CA GLN A 316 30.86 28.55 -2.88
C GLN A 316 31.87 29.18 -1.90
N GLU A 317 33.06 28.60 -1.82
CA GLU A 317 34.11 29.02 -0.90
C GLU A 317 34.81 30.29 -1.43
N TYR A 318 34.65 31.40 -0.70
CA TYR A 318 35.32 32.67 -0.99
C TYR A 318 36.33 32.96 0.13
N ASN A 319 37.62 33.04 -0.21
CA ASN A 319 38.72 33.33 0.71
C ASN A 319 38.75 32.43 1.98
N GLY A 320 38.42 31.14 1.86
CA GLY A 320 38.39 30.21 3.01
C GLY A 320 37.13 30.32 3.89
N HIS A 321 36.13 31.10 3.45
CA HIS A 321 34.84 31.24 4.13
C HIS A 321 33.70 30.62 3.31
N VAL A 322 32.76 29.99 4.02
CA VAL A 322 31.52 29.42 3.47
C VAL A 322 30.34 29.92 4.29
N VAL A 323 29.33 30.47 3.63
CA VAL A 323 28.08 30.90 4.27
C VAL A 323 27.05 29.77 4.17
N GLU A 324 26.54 29.32 5.32
CA GLU A 324 25.54 28.25 5.40
C GLU A 324 24.15 28.85 5.67
N TYR A 325 23.27 28.86 4.67
CA TYR A 325 21.89 29.31 4.80
C TYR A 325 20.98 28.13 5.18
N ILE A 326 20.30 28.24 6.32
CA ILE A 326 19.29 27.26 6.73
C ILE A 326 17.99 27.52 5.95
N SER A 327 17.49 26.50 5.24
CA SER A 327 16.19 26.53 4.58
C SER A 327 15.25 25.45 5.10
N TYR A 328 13.96 25.64 4.88
CA TYR A 328 12.91 24.67 5.17
C TYR A 328 12.07 24.37 3.93
N VAL A 329 11.68 23.11 3.74
CA VAL A 329 10.71 22.70 2.71
C VAL A 329 9.36 23.34 3.01
N MET A 330 8.84 24.12 2.06
CA MET A 330 7.47 24.67 2.10
C MET A 330 6.48 23.83 1.30
N GLU A 331 6.90 23.33 0.14
CA GLU A 331 6.10 22.51 -0.76
C GLU A 331 7.00 21.54 -1.53
N ILE A 332 6.42 20.44 -2.01
CA ILE A 332 7.07 19.43 -2.86
C ILE A 332 6.15 19.21 -4.06
N HIS A 333 6.63 19.46 -5.27
CA HIS A 333 5.87 19.29 -6.50
C HIS A 333 6.72 18.55 -7.56
N GLU A 334 6.37 17.30 -7.83
CA GLU A 334 7.12 16.40 -8.72
C GLU A 334 8.61 16.34 -8.35
N GLU A 335 9.51 17.00 -9.09
CA GLU A 335 10.95 17.05 -8.77
C GLU A 335 11.42 18.39 -8.19
N ASP A 336 10.53 19.39 -8.05
CA ASP A 336 10.84 20.71 -7.49
C ASP A 336 10.45 20.82 -6.00
N VAL A 337 11.34 21.40 -5.19
CA VAL A 337 11.14 21.73 -3.76
C VAL A 337 11.03 23.24 -3.59
N THR A 338 9.89 23.75 -3.11
CA THR A 338 9.78 25.16 -2.70
C THR A 338 10.42 25.35 -1.33
N LEU A 339 11.34 26.32 -1.20
CA LEU A 339 12.12 26.57 0.02
C LEU A 339 11.76 27.91 0.67
N LYS A 340 11.69 27.94 2.01
CA LYS A 340 11.73 29.18 2.80
C LYS A 340 13.12 29.43 3.35
N LEU A 341 13.63 30.64 3.14
CA LEU A 341 14.96 31.12 3.54
C LEU A 341 14.84 32.44 4.32
N ASN A 342 15.97 33.07 4.67
CA ASN A 342 15.96 34.44 5.20
C ASN A 342 15.50 35.37 4.07
N THR A 343 14.53 36.24 4.33
CA THR A 343 13.96 37.19 3.35
C THR A 343 15.01 38.09 2.69
N GLU A 344 16.08 38.44 3.40
CA GLU A 344 17.22 39.19 2.84
C GLU A 344 17.91 38.40 1.72
N PHE A 345 18.10 37.10 1.92
CA PHE A 345 18.66 36.18 0.92
C PHE A 345 17.66 35.86 -0.20
N GLU A 346 16.38 35.64 0.13
CA GLU A 346 15.31 35.42 -0.88
C GLU A 346 15.19 36.61 -1.84
N GLN A 347 15.41 37.83 -1.35
CA GLN A 347 15.41 39.03 -2.17
C GLN A 347 16.70 39.17 -2.99
N ALA A 348 17.86 39.04 -2.34
CA ALA A 348 19.18 39.30 -2.94
C ALA A 348 19.76 38.17 -3.79
N TYR A 349 19.22 36.95 -3.74
CA TYR A 349 19.77 35.79 -4.47
C TYR A 349 19.65 35.96 -5.99
N ASN A 350 20.81 36.00 -6.67
CA ASN A 350 20.94 36.27 -8.10
C ASN A 350 21.37 35.03 -8.91
N SER A 351 20.73 33.87 -8.66
CA SER A 351 21.02 32.60 -9.35
C SER A 351 22.46 32.08 -9.17
N GLU A 352 23.10 32.42 -8.04
CA GLU A 352 24.44 31.95 -7.70
C GLU A 352 24.47 30.43 -7.45
N PRO A 353 25.52 29.70 -7.88
CA PRO A 353 25.64 28.27 -7.64
C PRO A 353 25.83 27.97 -6.14
N MET A 354 24.96 27.11 -5.60
CA MET A 354 24.93 26.73 -4.18
C MET A 354 25.10 25.21 -4.02
N ASP A 355 25.74 24.80 -2.94
CA ASP A 355 25.83 23.40 -2.52
C ASP A 355 24.67 23.08 -1.56
N VAL A 356 24.05 21.90 -1.71
CA VAL A 356 22.85 21.49 -0.96
C VAL A 356 23.13 20.24 -0.14
N GLU A 357 22.97 20.35 1.18
CA GLU A 357 22.99 19.23 2.11
C GLU A 357 21.61 19.05 2.77
N PHE A 358 21.01 17.88 2.56
CA PHE A 358 19.73 17.49 3.17
C PHE A 358 19.97 17.00 4.60
N THR A 359 19.17 17.43 5.57
CA THR A 359 19.35 17.04 6.98
C THR A 359 18.17 16.23 7.51
N TYR A 360 18.46 15.10 8.17
CA TYR A 360 17.43 14.21 8.72
C TYR A 360 16.67 14.85 9.89
N ASN A 361 15.35 14.74 9.89
CA ASN A 361 14.48 15.29 10.93
C ASN A 361 14.44 14.38 12.17
N ARG A 362 15.44 14.53 13.04
CA ARG A 362 15.63 13.75 14.28
C ARG A 362 14.49 13.90 15.32
N THR A 363 13.42 14.65 15.04
CA THR A 363 12.36 14.97 16.02
C THR A 363 11.61 13.72 16.50
N THR A 364 11.13 12.86 15.60
CA THR A 364 10.43 11.62 15.99
C THR A 364 11.39 10.64 16.65
N SER A 365 12.58 10.41 16.06
CA SER A 365 13.66 9.59 16.66
C SER A 365 13.94 9.97 18.13
N ARG A 366 14.18 11.25 18.41
CA ARG A 366 14.46 11.74 19.77
C ARG A 366 13.27 11.59 20.72
N ARG A 367 12.02 11.66 20.23
CA ARG A 367 10.83 11.38 21.04
C ARG A 367 10.68 9.88 21.34
N CYS A 368 10.98 9.00 20.38
CA CYS A 368 11.05 7.56 20.60
C CYS A 368 12.13 7.21 21.65
N HIS A 369 13.32 7.80 21.56
CA HIS A 369 14.36 7.65 22.58
C HIS A 369 13.90 8.13 23.96
N PHE A 370 13.26 9.29 24.06
CA PHE A 370 12.72 9.77 25.35
C PHE A 370 11.65 8.83 25.92
N ALA A 371 10.75 8.31 25.06
CA ALA A 371 9.75 7.33 25.46
C ALA A 371 10.37 6.01 25.95
N LEU A 372 11.50 5.57 25.40
CA LEU A 372 12.28 4.42 25.90
C LEU A 372 12.91 4.68 27.29
N GLU A 373 13.14 5.93 27.67
CA GLU A 373 13.53 6.27 29.05
C GLU A 373 12.33 6.25 30.00
N GLN A 374 11.17 6.77 29.56
CA GLN A 374 9.93 6.73 30.33
C GLN A 374 9.32 5.33 30.45
N ALA A 375 9.66 4.40 29.54
CA ALA A 375 9.13 3.04 29.51
C ALA A 375 9.34 2.24 30.81
N ILE A 376 10.33 2.61 31.62
CA ILE A 376 10.54 2.03 32.96
C ILE A 376 9.30 2.24 33.85
N HIS A 377 8.61 3.38 33.71
CA HIS A 377 7.39 3.73 34.46
C HIS A 377 6.13 2.97 33.99
N LEU A 378 6.17 2.22 32.89
CA LEU A 378 5.10 1.30 32.47
C LEU A 378 5.22 -0.08 33.13
N GLY A 379 6.42 -0.41 33.61
CA GLY A 379 6.71 -1.67 34.28
C GLY A 379 6.59 -2.93 33.41
N VAL A 380 6.94 -4.06 34.03
CA VAL A 380 6.93 -5.39 33.38
C VAL A 380 5.51 -5.78 32.94
N LYS A 381 4.48 -5.43 33.73
CA LYS A 381 3.07 -5.77 33.47
C LYS A 381 2.54 -5.30 32.11
N VAL A 382 3.00 -4.15 31.62
CA VAL A 382 2.54 -3.56 30.36
C VAL A 382 3.39 -4.03 29.17
N LEU A 383 4.71 -4.09 29.35
CA LEU A 383 5.65 -4.38 28.26
C LEU A 383 5.90 -5.88 28.06
N PHE A 384 5.82 -6.66 29.13
CA PHE A 384 6.10 -8.09 29.21
C PHE A 384 5.02 -8.84 30.03
N PRO A 385 3.74 -8.78 29.63
CA PRO A 385 2.67 -9.47 30.35
C PRO A 385 2.85 -11.00 30.30
N GLU A 386 2.78 -11.61 31.49
CA GLU A 386 2.94 -13.05 31.72
C GLU A 386 1.72 -13.68 32.44
N GLU A 387 1.00 -12.91 33.25
CA GLU A 387 -0.21 -13.33 33.96
C GLU A 387 -1.32 -12.27 33.86
N VAL A 388 -2.58 -12.68 34.05
CA VAL A 388 -3.76 -11.80 33.99
C VAL A 388 -4.29 -11.53 35.40
N ILE A 389 -4.06 -10.32 35.91
CA ILE A 389 -4.47 -9.91 37.27
C ILE A 389 -5.72 -9.04 37.17
N LEU A 390 -6.86 -9.57 37.63
CA LEU A 390 -8.14 -8.86 37.62
C LEU A 390 -8.15 -7.68 38.61
N GLN A 391 -8.65 -6.54 38.13
CA GLN A 391 -8.94 -5.33 38.91
C GLN A 391 -10.45 -5.17 39.12
N SER A 392 -10.85 -4.32 40.06
CA SER A 392 -12.25 -3.88 40.17
C SER A 392 -12.70 -3.17 38.88
N PRO A 393 -13.87 -3.49 38.31
CA PRO A 393 -14.42 -2.78 37.14
C PRO A 393 -14.57 -1.27 37.41
N GLN A 394 -14.26 -0.44 36.41
CA GLN A 394 -14.43 1.01 36.51
C GLN A 394 -15.90 1.45 36.47
N VAL A 395 -16.76 0.68 35.79
CA VAL A 395 -18.20 0.95 35.66
C VAL A 395 -18.99 -0.34 35.93
N THR A 396 -19.79 -0.34 37.00
CA THR A 396 -20.63 -1.50 37.41
C THR A 396 -22.06 -1.39 36.86
N GLY A 397 -22.19 -1.15 35.55
CA GLY A 397 -23.48 -1.03 34.86
C GLY A 397 -24.08 -2.39 34.51
N SER A 398 -25.34 -2.63 34.89
CA SER A 398 -26.09 -3.84 34.51
C SER A 398 -26.61 -3.74 33.07
N TRP A 399 -25.74 -4.03 32.09
CA TRP A 399 -26.12 -4.14 30.67
C TRP A 399 -27.19 -5.22 30.47
N SER A 400 -28.44 -4.83 30.26
CA SER A 400 -29.58 -5.74 30.21
C SER A 400 -29.62 -6.57 28.92
N HIS A 401 -29.19 -7.83 28.99
CA HIS A 401 -29.42 -8.84 27.96
C HIS A 401 -30.91 -9.24 27.90
N ALA A 402 -31.77 -8.36 27.37
CA ALA A 402 -33.22 -8.49 27.46
C ALA A 402 -33.97 -8.05 26.19
N GLN A 403 -33.53 -8.50 25.00
CA GLN A 403 -34.36 -8.58 23.79
C GLN A 403 -33.65 -9.39 22.68
N HIS A 404 -34.00 -10.67 22.53
CA HIS A 404 -33.99 -11.46 21.27
C HIS A 404 -34.38 -12.94 21.57
N THR A 405 -35.67 -13.19 21.83
CA THR A 405 -36.29 -14.53 21.83
C THR A 405 -37.80 -14.39 21.59
N LYS A 406 -38.16 -14.06 20.33
CA LYS A 406 -39.50 -14.22 19.74
C LYS A 406 -39.28 -14.56 18.27
N SER A 407 -40.08 -15.50 17.75
CA SER A 407 -39.87 -16.26 16.50
C SER A 407 -38.53 -17.01 16.45
N ASP A 408 -38.47 -18.33 16.23
CA ASP A 408 -39.54 -19.33 16.08
C ASP A 408 -39.10 -20.69 16.66
N GLU A 409 -40.06 -21.45 17.21
CA GLU A 409 -40.27 -22.86 16.87
C GLU A 409 -41.54 -23.40 17.56
N GLN A 410 -42.44 -24.00 16.77
CA GLN A 410 -43.59 -24.73 17.28
C GLN A 410 -43.29 -26.24 17.32
N PHE A 411 -43.06 -26.80 18.51
CA PHE A 411 -43.22 -28.24 18.70
C PHE A 411 -44.02 -28.58 19.96
N THR A 412 -44.85 -29.61 19.81
CA THR A 412 -45.62 -30.26 20.88
C THR A 412 -44.69 -31.22 21.66
N THR A 413 -44.94 -31.64 22.91
CA THR A 413 -46.15 -32.30 23.40
C THR A 413 -46.28 -32.33 24.94
N LYS A 414 -47.53 -32.45 25.39
CA LYS A 414 -48.11 -32.62 26.75
C LYS A 414 -47.30 -33.38 27.85
N ASN A 415 -47.54 -32.92 29.10
CA ASN A 415 -47.52 -33.66 30.39
C ASN A 415 -46.13 -34.06 30.97
N ARG A 416 -45.95 -34.28 32.29
CA ARG A 416 -46.90 -34.56 33.41
C ARG A 416 -46.43 -33.96 34.76
N LYS A 417 -47.37 -33.65 35.69
CA LYS A 417 -47.09 -33.23 37.09
C LYS A 417 -46.77 -34.43 38.02
N THR A 418 -45.99 -34.20 39.08
CA THR A 418 -46.30 -34.32 40.55
C THR A 418 -44.98 -34.38 41.35
N THR A 419 -44.58 -33.44 42.22
CA THR A 419 -45.09 -32.98 43.55
C THR A 419 -44.92 -33.94 44.73
N LYS A 420 -44.36 -33.39 45.84
CA LYS A 420 -44.54 -33.78 47.27
C LYS A 420 -43.79 -35.07 47.73
N ASP A 421 -43.32 -35.20 48.98
CA ASP A 421 -43.31 -34.28 50.14
C ASP A 421 -42.30 -34.72 51.24
N GLN A 422 -42.13 -33.89 52.30
CA GLN A 422 -41.83 -34.28 53.70
C GLN A 422 -40.43 -34.86 54.11
N ILE A 423 -39.91 -34.71 55.36
CA ILE A 423 -40.10 -33.69 56.45
C ILE A 423 -39.05 -33.83 57.61
N ARG A 424 -38.80 -32.74 58.37
CA ARG A 424 -38.23 -32.68 59.77
C ARG A 424 -36.73 -33.06 59.97
N HIS A 425 -36.04 -32.72 61.08
CA HIS A 425 -36.46 -32.08 62.36
C HIS A 425 -35.35 -31.25 63.06
N SER A 426 -35.72 -30.10 63.67
CA SER A 426 -35.22 -29.58 64.98
C SER A 426 -33.75 -29.06 65.10
N THR A 427 -33.41 -28.06 65.94
CA THR A 427 -34.22 -27.24 66.89
C THR A 427 -33.63 -25.85 67.19
N LYS A 428 -34.51 -24.92 67.60
CA LYS A 428 -34.27 -23.65 68.35
C LYS A 428 -33.60 -22.51 67.57
N GLU A 429 -33.64 -21.22 67.97
CA GLU A 429 -34.50 -20.31 68.77
C GLU A 429 -34.02 -18.86 68.40
N LYS A 430 -34.70 -17.70 68.50
CA LYS A 430 -36.02 -17.20 68.98
C LYS A 430 -36.37 -15.96 68.10
N SER A 431 -37.61 -15.70 67.65
CA SER A 431 -38.64 -14.80 68.25
C SER A 431 -38.08 -13.52 68.94
N VAL A 432 -38.51 -12.27 68.73
CA VAL A 432 -39.69 -11.55 68.16
C VAL A 432 -39.17 -10.17 67.65
N GLY A 433 -39.74 -9.33 66.76
CA GLY A 433 -41.03 -9.18 66.04
C GLY A 433 -41.39 -7.67 65.97
N ALA A 434 -42.48 -7.17 65.35
CA ALA A 434 -43.52 -7.81 64.55
C ALA A 434 -44.26 -6.79 63.61
N LYS A 435 -44.68 -7.27 62.42
CA LYS A 435 -45.92 -7.00 61.64
C LYS A 435 -46.53 -5.59 61.40
N ASP A 436 -46.68 -5.29 60.10
CA ASP A 436 -47.92 -4.94 59.35
C ASP A 436 -48.61 -3.54 59.37
N LEU A 437 -48.59 -2.89 58.19
CA LEU A 437 -49.71 -2.17 57.50
C LEU A 437 -50.12 -0.71 57.96
N PRO A 438 -51.03 0.03 57.27
CA PRO A 438 -50.58 1.12 56.38
C PRO A 438 -51.25 2.52 56.54
N ARG A 439 -50.69 3.54 55.86
CA ARG A 439 -51.30 4.86 55.51
C ARG A 439 -50.56 5.43 54.28
N MET A 440 -51.11 6.08 53.25
CA MET A 440 -52.35 6.85 52.99
C MET A 440 -52.27 8.38 53.26
N VAL A 441 -52.00 9.12 52.17
CA VAL A 441 -52.54 10.44 51.70
C VAL A 441 -52.83 11.57 52.71
N THR A 442 -52.12 12.71 52.55
CA THR A 442 -52.58 14.14 52.46
C THR A 442 -51.31 15.03 52.47
N SER A 443 -51.00 15.80 51.42
CA SER A 443 -51.30 17.24 51.19
C SER A 443 -50.57 18.22 52.17
N THR A 444 -50.18 19.45 51.81
CA THR A 444 -50.69 20.38 50.77
C THR A 444 -49.63 21.44 50.40
N ALA A 445 -49.74 22.06 49.21
CA ALA A 445 -49.50 23.48 48.80
C ALA A 445 -48.45 24.39 49.50
N GLU A 446 -47.84 25.43 48.90
CA GLU A 446 -47.70 26.04 47.54
C GLU A 446 -46.50 27.05 47.67
N ILE A 447 -45.93 27.78 46.70
CA ILE A 447 -46.39 28.58 45.53
C ILE A 447 -45.33 28.48 44.38
N SER A 448 -45.67 29.01 43.19
CA SER A 448 -44.88 29.13 41.94
C SER A 448 -43.60 30.01 42.07
N ASP A 449 -42.68 30.05 41.09
CA ASP A 449 -42.84 30.66 39.75
C ASP A 449 -42.04 30.00 38.60
N LEU A 450 -42.40 30.36 37.37
CA LEU A 450 -41.90 29.77 36.12
C LEU A 450 -40.67 30.51 35.56
N VAL A 451 -39.65 29.75 35.15
CA VAL A 451 -38.78 30.09 34.01
C VAL A 451 -38.55 28.82 33.18
N ASP A 452 -38.58 28.95 31.85
CA ASP A 452 -38.47 27.84 30.91
C ASP A 452 -36.99 27.50 30.60
N GLU A 453 -36.45 26.46 31.24
CA GLU A 453 -35.14 25.90 30.90
C GLU A 453 -35.25 24.65 30.03
N THR A 454 -34.88 24.81 28.76
CA THR A 454 -34.81 23.76 27.73
C THR A 454 -34.14 22.46 28.21
N HIS A 455 -34.79 21.33 27.95
CA HIS A 455 -34.40 20.01 28.45
C HIS A 455 -32.94 19.61 28.16
N THR A 456 -32.11 19.55 29.20
CA THR A 456 -30.92 18.70 29.20
C THR A 456 -31.35 17.24 29.41
N PRO A 457 -30.92 16.28 28.56
CA PRO A 457 -31.25 14.88 28.76
C PRO A 457 -30.60 14.33 30.04
N LYS A 458 -31.41 13.88 31.00
CA LYS A 458 -30.92 13.13 32.16
C LYS A 458 -30.49 11.73 31.72
N ALA A 459 -29.33 11.30 32.23
CA ALA A 459 -28.77 9.95 32.29
C ALA A 459 -29.50 8.82 31.50
N ARG A 460 -28.84 8.32 30.45
CA ARG A 460 -29.15 7.02 29.79
C ARG A 460 -27.96 6.07 29.92
N ASP A 461 -27.59 5.74 31.16
CA ASP A 461 -26.27 5.17 31.50
C ASP A 461 -26.02 3.71 31.06
N THR A 462 -26.82 3.18 30.12
CA THR A 462 -26.75 1.78 29.62
C THR A 462 -27.05 1.59 28.13
N GLU A 463 -27.23 2.67 27.35
CA GLU A 463 -27.44 2.58 25.90
C GLU A 463 -26.14 2.89 25.11
N PHE A 464 -25.96 2.22 23.96
CA PHE A 464 -24.89 2.55 23.01
C PHE A 464 -25.29 3.77 22.16
N PHE A 465 -24.36 4.70 21.95
CA PHE A 465 -24.61 5.90 21.12
C PHE A 465 -24.81 5.52 19.65
N ASN A 466 -24.07 4.53 19.17
CA ASN A 466 -24.29 3.89 17.87
C ASN A 466 -25.12 2.60 18.01
N PRO A 467 -26.40 2.58 17.60
CA PRO A 467 -27.25 1.38 17.70
C PRO A 467 -26.88 0.29 16.67
N LEU A 468 -26.07 0.61 15.65
CA LEU A 468 -25.71 -0.32 14.57
C LEU A 468 -24.52 -1.23 14.90
N LEU A 469 -23.96 -1.14 16.11
CA LEU A 469 -22.83 -1.96 16.54
C LEU A 469 -23.22 -3.44 16.67
N ASN A 470 -22.33 -4.33 16.24
CA ASN A 470 -22.49 -5.77 16.44
C ASN A 470 -21.98 -6.23 17.82
N GLU A 471 -22.30 -7.46 18.22
CA GLU A 471 -21.98 -7.95 19.56
C GLU A 471 -20.48 -8.01 19.88
N ASN A 472 -19.60 -8.25 18.91
CA ASN A 472 -18.13 -8.19 19.15
C ASN A 472 -17.68 -6.74 19.40
N GLN A 473 -18.25 -5.76 18.68
CA GLN A 473 -17.97 -4.34 18.91
C GLN A 473 -18.50 -3.89 20.28
N LYS A 474 -19.73 -4.30 20.65
CA LYS A 474 -20.31 -4.06 21.98
C LYS A 474 -19.50 -4.73 23.10
N LEU A 475 -19.03 -5.96 22.89
CA LEU A 475 -18.15 -6.67 23.83
C LEU A 475 -16.84 -5.91 24.04
N ALA A 476 -16.20 -5.45 22.97
CA ALA A 476 -14.98 -4.64 23.06
C ALA A 476 -15.22 -3.34 23.84
N VAL A 477 -16.30 -2.61 23.55
CA VAL A 477 -16.68 -1.39 24.29
C VAL A 477 -16.93 -1.69 25.77
N ARG A 478 -17.67 -2.76 26.10
CA ARG A 478 -17.91 -3.19 27.49
C ARG A 478 -16.62 -3.53 28.22
N ARG A 479 -15.69 -4.26 27.58
CA ARG A 479 -14.38 -4.62 28.16
C ARG A 479 -13.45 -3.43 28.33
N ILE A 480 -13.51 -2.45 27.43
CA ILE A 480 -12.79 -1.18 27.59
C ILE A 480 -13.39 -0.38 28.75
N LEU A 481 -14.72 -0.32 28.89
CA LEU A 481 -15.39 0.44 29.94
C LEU A 481 -15.27 -0.19 31.34
N SER A 482 -15.25 -1.51 31.44
CA SER A 482 -14.96 -2.22 32.70
C SER A 482 -13.46 -2.18 33.01
N GLY A 483 -12.63 -2.50 32.01
CA GLY A 483 -11.17 -2.55 32.05
C GLY A 483 -10.64 -3.50 33.12
N ASP A 484 -11.22 -4.70 33.15
CA ASP A 484 -10.98 -5.72 34.18
C ASP A 484 -9.50 -6.09 34.36
N CYS A 485 -8.62 -5.78 33.39
CA CYS A 485 -7.21 -6.18 33.37
C CYS A 485 -6.19 -5.01 33.39
N ARG A 486 -6.60 -3.77 33.75
CA ARG A 486 -5.64 -2.64 33.85
C ARG A 486 -4.40 -3.00 34.70
N PRO A 487 -3.18 -2.62 34.28
CA PRO A 487 -2.83 -1.76 33.15
C PRO A 487 -2.61 -2.50 31.82
N LEU A 488 -2.86 -3.81 31.73
CA LEU A 488 -2.47 -4.62 30.57
C LEU A 488 -3.11 -4.07 29.28
N PRO A 489 -2.36 -3.93 28.17
CA PRO A 489 -2.90 -3.44 26.91
C PRO A 489 -4.06 -4.29 26.40
N TYR A 490 -5.23 -3.68 26.23
CA TYR A 490 -6.39 -4.32 25.61
C TYR A 490 -6.29 -4.22 24.09
N ILE A 491 -6.32 -5.35 23.38
CA ILE A 491 -6.13 -5.40 21.93
C ILE A 491 -7.47 -5.51 21.20
N LEU A 492 -7.79 -4.49 20.40
CA LEU A 492 -8.89 -4.53 19.44
C LEU A 492 -8.35 -5.00 18.08
N PHE A 493 -8.35 -6.31 17.86
CA PHE A 493 -7.94 -6.91 16.59
C PHE A 493 -9.07 -6.74 15.58
N GLY A 494 -8.91 -5.78 14.66
CA GLY A 494 -9.89 -5.51 13.61
C GLY A 494 -9.29 -5.66 12.20
N PRO A 495 -9.52 -6.83 11.57
CA PRO A 495 -9.34 -7.08 10.14
C PRO A 495 -9.93 -5.96 9.25
N PRO A 496 -9.52 -5.83 7.98
CA PRO A 496 -9.97 -4.73 7.12
C PRO A 496 -11.49 -4.75 6.94
N GLY A 497 -12.10 -3.55 6.93
CA GLY A 497 -13.55 -3.37 6.79
C GLY A 497 -14.41 -3.72 8.02
N THR A 498 -13.82 -4.07 9.18
CA THR A 498 -14.58 -4.54 10.37
C THR A 498 -15.07 -3.45 11.35
N GLY A 499 -14.80 -2.17 11.06
CA GLY A 499 -15.30 -1.05 11.87
C GLY A 499 -14.48 -0.71 13.12
N LYS A 500 -13.16 -0.97 13.13
CA LYS A 500 -12.22 -0.58 14.21
C LYS A 500 -12.50 0.83 14.76
N THR A 501 -12.33 1.84 13.92
CA THR A 501 -12.42 3.26 14.33
C THR A 501 -13.82 3.62 14.85
N MET A 502 -14.90 3.01 14.35
CA MET A 502 -16.26 3.20 14.92
C MET A 502 -16.39 2.57 16.31
N THR A 503 -15.72 1.45 16.56
CA THR A 503 -15.68 0.80 17.88
C THR A 503 -14.87 1.63 18.88
N ILE A 504 -13.77 2.25 18.43
CA ILE A 504 -12.97 3.19 19.23
C ILE A 504 -13.78 4.46 19.54
N ILE A 505 -14.51 5.01 18.56
CA ILE A 505 -15.37 6.18 18.75
C ILE A 505 -16.42 5.90 19.81
N GLU A 506 -17.13 4.77 19.73
CA GLU A 506 -18.08 4.38 20.78
C GLU A 506 -17.39 4.24 22.14
N ALA A 507 -16.23 3.55 22.22
CA ALA A 507 -15.51 3.38 23.48
C ALA A 507 -15.07 4.72 24.10
N VAL A 508 -14.59 5.67 23.29
CA VAL A 508 -14.22 7.02 23.72
C VAL A 508 -15.45 7.80 24.21
N LEU A 509 -16.59 7.69 23.52
CA LEU A 509 -17.85 8.32 23.95
C LEU A 509 -18.36 7.72 25.28
N GLN A 510 -18.37 6.39 25.42
CA GLN A 510 -18.82 5.71 26.63
C GLN A 510 -17.95 6.03 27.85
N VAL A 511 -16.61 5.97 27.70
CA VAL A 511 -15.67 6.39 28.75
C VAL A 511 -15.90 7.86 29.13
N HIS A 512 -16.08 8.76 28.15
CA HIS A 512 -16.28 10.18 28.42
C HIS A 512 -17.55 10.50 29.23
N HIS A 513 -18.62 9.71 29.07
CA HIS A 513 -19.88 9.94 29.79
C HIS A 513 -19.94 9.21 31.13
N ALA A 514 -19.53 7.94 31.19
CA ALA A 514 -19.62 7.14 32.41
C ALA A 514 -18.55 7.51 33.46
N LEU A 515 -17.36 7.97 33.02
CA LEU A 515 -16.24 8.28 33.91
C LEU A 515 -15.92 9.77 33.83
N GLN A 516 -16.59 10.58 34.66
CA GLN A 516 -16.52 12.05 34.58
C GLN A 516 -15.10 12.62 34.73
N ASP A 517 -14.24 11.99 35.53
CA ASP A 517 -12.83 12.37 35.69
C ASP A 517 -11.90 11.88 34.55
N SER A 518 -12.42 11.15 33.56
CA SER A 518 -11.58 10.56 32.50
C SER A 518 -10.87 11.65 31.69
N ARG A 519 -9.55 11.50 31.57
CA ARG A 519 -8.73 12.15 30.54
C ARG A 519 -8.29 11.10 29.52
N ILE A 520 -8.69 11.32 28.28
CA ILE A 520 -8.56 10.39 27.15
C ILE A 520 -7.59 10.96 26.12
N LEU A 521 -6.53 10.22 25.83
CA LEU A 521 -5.62 10.48 24.73
C LEU A 521 -5.89 9.48 23.61
N VAL A 522 -6.19 9.95 22.41
CA VAL A 522 -6.38 9.11 21.22
C VAL A 522 -5.28 9.44 20.20
N CYS A 523 -4.53 8.42 19.83
CA CYS A 523 -3.38 8.52 18.94
C CYS A 523 -3.54 7.62 17.72
N ALA A 524 -2.83 7.97 16.65
CA ALA A 524 -2.56 7.10 15.51
C ALA A 524 -1.17 7.45 14.94
N PRO A 525 -0.48 6.54 14.22
CA PRO A 525 0.81 6.88 13.61
C PRO A 525 0.66 7.93 12.50
N SER A 526 -0.40 7.86 11.69
CA SER A 526 -0.64 8.80 10.58
C SER A 526 -1.58 9.95 10.94
N ASN A 527 -1.37 11.12 10.32
CA ASN A 527 -2.28 12.27 10.47
C ASN A 527 -3.68 11.96 9.92
N SER A 528 -3.80 11.19 8.83
CA SER A 528 -5.08 10.82 8.22
C SER A 528 -5.93 9.94 9.13
N ALA A 529 -5.33 9.00 9.87
CA ALA A 529 -6.05 8.20 10.87
C ALA A 529 -6.48 9.04 12.08
N ALA A 530 -5.62 9.93 12.59
CA ALA A 530 -5.97 10.84 13.68
C ALA A 530 -7.07 11.85 13.27
N ASP A 531 -7.07 12.31 12.03
CA ASP A 531 -8.14 13.18 11.49
C ASP A 531 -9.45 12.41 11.29
N LEU A 532 -9.41 11.16 10.81
CA LEU A 532 -10.58 10.30 10.69
C LEU A 532 -11.24 10.09 12.06
N VAL A 533 -10.45 9.84 13.12
CA VAL A 533 -10.95 9.76 14.50
C VAL A 533 -11.66 11.06 14.91
N CYS A 534 -11.05 12.22 14.64
CA CYS A 534 -11.64 13.53 14.95
C CYS A 534 -12.94 13.79 14.16
N LEU A 535 -12.97 13.43 12.88
CA LEU A 535 -14.13 13.55 12.01
C LEU A 535 -15.28 12.65 12.48
N ARG A 536 -15.03 11.37 12.81
CA ARG A 536 -16.08 10.47 13.31
C ARG A 536 -16.62 10.90 14.68
N LEU A 537 -15.79 11.45 15.56
CA LEU A 537 -16.25 12.04 16.83
C LEU A 537 -17.09 13.30 16.61
N HIS A 538 -16.76 14.14 15.63
CA HIS A 538 -17.58 15.29 15.22
C HIS A 538 -18.93 14.85 14.62
N GLU A 539 -18.90 13.91 13.67
CA GLU A 539 -20.10 13.35 13.02
C GLU A 539 -21.09 12.72 14.01
N SER A 540 -20.61 12.18 15.15
CA SER A 540 -21.46 11.63 16.19
C SER A 540 -22.46 12.65 16.78
N LYS A 541 -22.11 13.94 16.77
CA LYS A 541 -22.87 15.05 17.39
C LYS A 541 -23.18 14.90 18.89
N VAL A 542 -22.62 13.89 19.57
CA VAL A 542 -22.80 13.66 21.01
C VAL A 542 -21.95 14.65 21.83
N LEU A 543 -20.73 14.92 21.39
CA LEU A 543 -19.78 15.79 22.10
C LEU A 543 -20.03 17.27 21.82
N ARG A 544 -20.04 18.09 22.89
CA ARG A 544 -19.96 19.55 22.75
C ARG A 544 -18.61 19.92 22.13
N PRO A 545 -18.49 20.93 21.24
CA PRO A 545 -17.24 21.24 20.54
C PRO A 545 -16.03 21.44 21.46
N ALA A 546 -16.22 22.08 22.62
CA ALA A 546 -15.17 22.29 23.63
C ALA A 546 -14.74 21.03 24.43
N SER A 547 -15.27 19.85 24.12
CA SER A 547 -14.94 18.59 24.82
C SER A 547 -13.67 17.92 24.28
N MET A 548 -13.31 18.20 23.02
CA MET A 548 -12.18 17.56 22.33
C MET A 548 -11.29 18.56 21.56
N VAL A 549 -10.02 18.20 21.36
CA VAL A 549 -9.02 19.02 20.65
C VAL A 549 -8.11 18.16 19.76
N ARG A 550 -7.71 18.69 18.60
CA ARG A 550 -6.82 18.04 17.62
C ARG A 550 -5.43 18.68 17.64
N VAL A 551 -4.45 18.01 18.25
CA VAL A 551 -3.06 18.49 18.34
C VAL A 551 -2.25 17.98 17.16
N ASN A 552 -1.89 18.87 16.24
CA ASN A 552 -1.10 18.58 15.04
C ASN A 552 0.42 18.74 15.28
N ALA A 553 1.22 18.19 14.36
CA ALA A 553 2.65 18.49 14.28
C ALA A 553 2.89 19.95 13.87
N THR A 554 3.99 20.55 14.34
CA THR A 554 4.29 21.99 14.12
C THR A 554 4.63 22.36 12.68
N CYS A 555 4.89 21.38 11.82
CA CYS A 555 5.12 21.54 10.37
C CYS A 555 3.88 21.21 9.53
N ARG A 556 2.71 20.97 10.13
CA ARG A 556 1.50 20.64 9.37
C ARG A 556 0.81 21.92 8.86
N PHE A 557 0.60 21.94 7.55
CA PHE A 557 -0.10 22.98 6.79
C PHE A 557 -1.62 22.87 6.95
N GLU A 558 -2.32 24.00 7.09
CA GLU A 558 -3.77 24.04 7.36
C GLU A 558 -4.60 23.58 6.15
N GLU A 559 -4.06 23.78 4.96
CA GLU A 559 -4.54 23.32 3.66
C GLU A 559 -4.66 21.79 3.60
N THR A 560 -3.86 21.07 4.40
CA THR A 560 -3.89 19.60 4.50
C THR A 560 -4.94 19.07 5.49
N ILE A 561 -5.70 19.95 6.14
CA ILE A 561 -6.68 19.60 7.17
C ILE A 561 -8.08 19.66 6.58
N ILE A 562 -8.89 18.63 6.81
CA ILE A 562 -10.31 18.60 6.40
C ILE A 562 -11.05 19.75 7.10
N ASP A 563 -11.88 20.51 6.38
CA ASP A 563 -12.52 21.73 6.92
C ASP A 563 -13.34 21.47 8.20
N ALA A 564 -14.04 20.33 8.30
CA ALA A 564 -14.77 19.92 9.50
C ALA A 564 -13.86 19.64 10.73
N VAL A 565 -12.56 19.40 10.51
CA VAL A 565 -11.55 19.15 11.56
C VAL A 565 -10.85 20.45 11.98
N LYS A 566 -10.72 21.45 11.10
CA LYS A 566 -10.04 22.75 11.39
C LYS A 566 -10.48 23.42 12.69
N PRO A 567 -11.78 23.49 13.07
CA PRO A 567 -12.21 24.11 14.34
C PRO A 567 -11.59 23.47 15.60
N TYR A 568 -11.24 22.18 15.55
CA TYR A 568 -10.63 21.47 16.67
C TYR A 568 -9.10 21.64 16.72
N CYS A 569 -8.49 22.15 15.64
CA CYS A 569 -7.05 22.36 15.54
C CYS A 569 -6.58 23.66 16.21
N THR A 570 -7.41 24.71 16.22
CA THR A 570 -7.04 26.05 16.72
C THR A 570 -6.60 26.04 18.18
N ASP A 571 -7.32 25.30 19.04
CA ASP A 571 -6.97 25.12 20.45
C ASP A 571 -5.87 24.07 20.67
N GLY A 572 -5.55 23.28 19.64
CA GLY A 572 -4.40 22.37 19.58
C GLY A 572 -3.10 23.05 19.17
N GLU A 573 -3.13 24.35 18.84
CA GLU A 573 -1.91 25.15 18.69
C GLU A 573 -1.23 25.38 20.04
N ASP A 574 -1.97 25.80 21.07
CA ASP A 574 -1.45 25.95 22.42
C ASP A 574 -1.53 24.61 23.19
N ILE A 575 -0.38 23.98 23.44
CA ILE A 575 -0.31 22.68 24.11
C ILE A 575 -0.72 22.77 25.59
N TRP A 576 -0.53 23.91 26.26
CA TRP A 576 -1.02 24.12 27.63
C TRP A 576 -2.54 24.15 27.64
N ARG A 577 -3.17 24.89 26.70
CA ARG A 577 -4.63 24.89 26.53
C ARG A 577 -5.15 23.50 26.15
N ALA A 578 -4.52 22.83 25.18
CA ALA A 578 -4.88 21.48 24.76
C ALA A 578 -4.86 20.46 25.92
N SER A 579 -3.85 20.53 26.81
CA SER A 579 -3.71 19.62 27.96
C SER A 579 -4.90 19.62 28.94
N ARG A 580 -5.71 20.69 28.92
CA ARG A 580 -6.88 20.87 29.80
C ARG A 580 -8.11 20.09 29.32
N PHE A 581 -8.23 19.80 28.03
CA PHE A 581 -9.35 19.06 27.44
C PHE A 581 -9.47 17.64 28.00
N ARG A 582 -10.68 17.06 27.95
CA ARG A 582 -10.92 15.66 28.36
C ARG A 582 -10.65 14.65 27.25
N ILE A 583 -10.74 15.04 25.98
CA ILE A 583 -10.40 14.21 24.82
C ILE A 583 -9.34 14.95 23.99
N ILE A 584 -8.19 14.31 23.78
CA ILE A 584 -7.10 14.86 22.97
C ILE A 584 -6.80 13.89 21.83
N ILE A 585 -6.78 14.39 20.60
CA ILE A 585 -6.57 13.61 19.38
C ILE A 585 -5.27 14.08 18.71
N THR A 586 -4.31 13.17 18.54
CA THR A 586 -2.98 13.53 18.04
C THR A 586 -2.31 12.37 17.27
N THR A 587 -1.10 12.58 16.73
CA THR A 587 -0.30 11.46 16.22
C THR A 587 0.63 10.92 17.30
N CYS A 588 1.04 9.65 17.21
CA CYS A 588 1.91 9.03 18.23
C CYS A 588 3.18 9.87 18.50
N SER A 589 3.89 10.30 17.45
CA SER A 589 5.00 11.27 17.60
C SER A 589 4.55 12.60 18.21
N SER A 590 3.41 13.17 17.84
CA SER A 590 2.95 14.48 18.35
C SER A 590 2.50 14.44 19.82
N ALA A 591 2.10 13.28 20.37
CA ALA A 591 1.87 13.11 21.81
C ALA A 591 3.11 13.48 22.65
N GLY A 592 4.32 13.35 22.09
CA GLY A 592 5.56 13.77 22.73
C GLY A 592 5.70 15.28 23.00
N LEU A 593 4.75 16.11 22.55
CA LEU A 593 4.63 17.51 22.97
C LEU A 593 4.20 17.65 24.44
N PHE A 594 3.47 16.67 25.00
CA PHE A 594 3.00 16.75 26.40
C PHE A 594 4.14 16.57 27.42
N TYR A 595 5.19 15.80 27.09
CA TYR A 595 6.42 15.78 27.89
C TYR A 595 7.11 17.15 27.93
N GLN A 596 7.02 17.97 26.87
CA GLN A 596 7.71 19.26 26.78
C GLN A 596 7.06 20.35 27.66
N ILE A 597 5.77 20.23 27.99
CA ILE A 597 5.10 21.07 29.01
C ILE A 597 5.12 20.44 30.42
N GLY A 598 5.80 19.29 30.60
CA GLY A 598 5.89 18.62 31.89
C GLY A 598 4.59 17.97 32.37
N VAL A 599 3.74 17.47 31.46
CA VAL A 599 2.60 16.61 31.85
C VAL A 599 3.13 15.42 32.64
N ARG A 600 2.57 15.21 33.85
CA ARG A 600 2.95 14.10 34.73
C ARG A 600 2.35 12.78 34.24
N VAL A 601 3.09 11.69 34.46
CA VAL A 601 2.61 10.32 34.31
C VAL A 601 1.30 10.15 35.09
N GLY A 602 0.27 9.57 34.46
CA GLY A 602 -1.07 9.41 35.04
C GLY A 602 -2.02 10.60 34.83
N HIS A 603 -1.59 11.70 34.19
CA HIS A 603 -2.52 12.76 33.73
C HIS A 603 -3.53 12.22 32.73
N PHE A 604 -3.13 11.27 31.88
CA PHE A 604 -4.07 10.52 31.05
C PHE A 604 -4.49 9.24 31.76
N THR A 605 -5.80 9.07 31.88
CA THR A 605 -6.43 7.87 32.46
C THR A 605 -6.58 6.75 31.42
N HIS A 606 -6.76 7.14 30.16
CA HIS A 606 -7.05 6.27 29.03
C HIS A 606 -6.18 6.68 27.85
N VAL A 607 -5.48 5.73 27.24
CA VAL A 607 -4.71 5.90 26.00
C VAL A 607 -5.19 4.90 24.96
N PHE A 608 -5.75 5.41 23.88
CA PHE A 608 -6.15 4.65 22.70
C PHE A 608 -5.13 4.88 21.58
N VAL A 609 -4.71 3.82 20.90
CA VAL A 609 -3.89 3.90 19.68
C VAL A 609 -4.64 3.17 18.56
N ASP A 610 -5.18 3.89 17.57
CA ASP A 610 -5.72 3.30 16.33
C ASP A 610 -4.60 3.06 15.32
N GLU A 611 -4.79 2.05 14.47
CA GLU A 611 -3.78 1.52 13.55
C GLU A 611 -2.41 1.25 14.22
N ALA A 612 -2.43 0.81 15.49
CA ALA A 612 -1.24 0.51 16.30
C ALA A 612 -0.28 -0.54 15.70
N GLY A 613 -0.77 -1.34 14.73
CA GLY A 613 0.06 -2.25 13.93
C GLY A 613 1.05 -1.53 13.00
N GLN A 614 0.74 -0.30 12.57
CA GLN A 614 1.63 0.52 11.71
C GLN A 614 2.71 1.27 12.52
N ALA A 615 2.48 1.49 13.82
CA ALA A 615 3.42 2.22 14.68
C ALA A 615 4.59 1.32 15.09
N SER A 616 5.83 1.82 14.96
CA SER A 616 6.99 1.14 15.55
C SER A 616 6.82 1.06 17.07
N GLU A 617 7.35 0.03 17.72
CA GLU A 617 7.20 -0.09 19.18
C GLU A 617 7.70 1.15 19.95
N PRO A 618 8.89 1.72 19.66
CA PRO A 618 9.34 2.97 20.29
C PRO A 618 8.45 4.19 20.00
N GLU A 619 7.71 4.22 18.89
CA GLU A 619 6.73 5.28 18.60
C GLU A 619 5.42 5.06 19.37
N CYS A 620 4.95 3.82 19.48
CA CYS A 620 3.78 3.44 20.25
C CYS A 620 3.95 3.77 21.75
N LEU A 621 5.19 3.67 22.26
CA LEU A 621 5.53 4.08 23.63
C LEU A 621 5.32 5.58 23.90
N ILE A 622 5.40 6.47 22.89
CA ILE A 622 5.35 7.92 23.11
C ILE A 622 4.06 8.34 23.83
N PRO A 623 2.84 7.99 23.38
CA PRO A 623 1.62 8.26 24.13
C PRO A 623 1.43 7.36 25.35
N LEU A 624 1.92 6.10 25.32
CA LEU A 624 1.75 5.16 26.43
C LEU A 624 2.50 5.63 27.69
N GLY A 625 3.73 6.13 27.57
CA GLY A 625 4.55 6.61 28.70
C GLY A 625 4.02 7.83 29.47
N LEU A 626 2.83 8.34 29.11
CA LEU A 626 2.10 9.36 29.86
C LEU A 626 1.02 8.75 30.80
N ILE A 627 0.78 7.44 30.75
CA ILE A 627 -0.24 6.72 31.53
C ILE A 627 0.35 6.08 32.80
N SER A 628 -0.48 5.80 33.81
CA SER A 628 -0.05 5.05 35.01
C SER A 628 -0.08 3.54 34.79
N ASP A 629 0.95 2.84 35.30
CA ASP A 629 1.08 1.39 35.43
C ASP A 629 0.17 0.75 36.51
N VAL A 630 -0.63 1.53 37.22
CA VAL A 630 -1.57 1.04 38.24
C VAL A 630 -3.03 1.24 37.80
N SER A 631 -3.39 2.45 37.38
CA SER A 631 -4.77 2.83 37.07
C SER A 631 -5.05 3.11 35.58
N GLY A 632 -4.01 3.11 34.73
CA GLY A 632 -4.13 3.45 33.31
C GLY A 632 -4.85 2.37 32.49
N GLN A 633 -5.72 2.82 31.57
CA GLN A 633 -6.35 1.98 30.56
C GLN A 633 -5.63 2.14 29.21
N ILE A 634 -4.94 1.11 28.74
CA ILE A 634 -4.28 1.08 27.42
C ILE A 634 -5.14 0.29 26.44
N VAL A 635 -5.45 0.86 25.28
CA VAL A 635 -6.19 0.20 24.19
C VAL A 635 -5.39 0.31 22.88
N LEU A 636 -4.95 -0.84 22.35
CA LEU A 636 -4.23 -0.93 21.08
C LEU A 636 -5.16 -1.53 20.02
N ALA A 637 -5.61 -0.71 19.08
CA ALA A 637 -6.47 -1.13 17.98
C ALA A 637 -5.66 -1.25 16.68
N GLY A 638 -5.83 -2.34 15.94
CA GLY A 638 -5.03 -2.60 14.76
C GLY A 638 -5.28 -3.96 14.14
N ASP A 639 -4.36 -4.35 13.27
CA ASP A 639 -4.36 -5.64 12.59
C ASP A 639 -2.91 -6.08 12.38
N PRO A 640 -2.43 -7.15 13.04
CA PRO A 640 -1.06 -7.63 12.88
C PRO A 640 -0.80 -8.24 11.49
N MET A 641 -1.85 -8.57 10.72
CA MET A 641 -1.75 -9.18 9.39
C MET A 641 -1.73 -8.15 8.25
N GLN A 642 -1.97 -6.87 8.54
CA GLN A 642 -1.79 -5.76 7.60
C GLN A 642 -0.40 -5.10 7.76
N LEU A 643 -0.08 -4.16 6.87
CA LEU A 643 1.21 -3.45 6.83
C LEU A 643 1.65 -2.92 8.21
N GLY A 644 2.89 -3.25 8.57
CA GLY A 644 3.55 -2.80 9.80
C GLY A 644 4.44 -1.55 9.61
N PRO A 645 5.32 -1.26 10.57
CA PRO A 645 6.19 -0.08 10.55
C PRO A 645 7.12 -0.01 9.34
N VAL A 646 7.20 1.16 8.71
CA VAL A 646 8.07 1.42 7.55
C VAL A 646 9.50 1.72 8.03
N ILE A 647 10.30 0.67 8.14
CA ILE A 647 11.74 0.73 8.49
C ILE A 647 12.57 0.54 7.22
N LYS A 648 13.58 1.38 6.99
CA LYS A 648 14.46 1.32 5.82
C LYS A 648 15.75 0.54 6.07
N SER A 649 16.34 0.68 7.26
CA SER A 649 17.60 0.07 7.64
C SER A 649 17.47 -1.45 7.75
N ARG A 650 18.21 -2.15 6.89
CA ARG A 650 18.23 -3.63 6.86
C ARG A 650 18.70 -4.22 8.19
N LEU A 651 19.61 -3.54 8.90
CA LEU A 651 20.06 -3.95 10.23
C LEU A 651 18.94 -3.77 11.27
N ALA A 652 18.27 -2.63 11.29
CA ALA A 652 17.17 -2.38 12.23
C ALA A 652 15.98 -3.35 12.00
N MET A 653 15.68 -3.68 10.74
CA MET A 653 14.72 -4.74 10.39
C MET A 653 15.18 -6.13 10.86
N ALA A 654 16.42 -6.53 10.59
CA ALA A 654 16.92 -7.86 10.96
C ALA A 654 16.85 -8.14 12.48
N PHE A 655 16.96 -7.09 13.30
CA PHE A 655 16.85 -7.17 14.76
C PHE A 655 15.49 -6.72 15.33
N GLY A 656 14.47 -6.54 14.48
CA GLY A 656 13.06 -6.50 14.88
C GLY A 656 12.37 -5.14 14.98
N LEU A 657 12.97 -4.03 14.53
CA LEU A 657 12.32 -2.70 14.60
C LEU A 657 11.03 -2.60 13.75
N ASN A 658 10.88 -3.48 12.76
CA ASN A 658 9.69 -3.61 11.92
C ASN A 658 8.57 -4.46 12.56
N MET A 659 8.72 -4.89 13.81
CA MET A 659 7.65 -5.49 14.60
C MET A 659 6.94 -4.38 15.39
N SER A 660 5.61 -4.34 15.32
CA SER A 660 4.82 -3.41 16.14
C SER A 660 4.65 -3.93 17.56
N MET A 661 4.41 -3.03 18.52
CA MET A 661 4.12 -3.42 19.91
C MET A 661 2.88 -4.32 19.99
N LEU A 662 1.87 -4.07 19.15
CA LEU A 662 0.67 -4.90 19.04
C LEU A 662 1.00 -6.33 18.58
N GLU A 663 1.82 -6.48 17.53
CA GLU A 663 2.27 -7.77 17.01
C GLU A 663 3.13 -8.52 18.04
N ARG A 664 4.06 -7.82 18.71
CA ARG A 664 4.89 -8.42 19.76
C ARG A 664 4.06 -8.89 20.94
N LEU A 665 3.06 -8.11 21.38
CA LEU A 665 2.15 -8.50 22.46
C LEU A 665 1.31 -9.72 22.08
N MET A 666 0.79 -9.79 20.85
CA MET A 666 0.04 -10.97 20.36
C MET A 666 0.88 -12.26 20.24
N SER A 667 2.21 -12.19 20.39
CA SER A 667 3.09 -13.36 20.53
C SER A 667 3.28 -13.86 21.98
N ARG A 668 2.81 -13.11 22.99
CA ARG A 668 2.89 -13.50 24.41
C ARG A 668 1.83 -14.53 24.75
N ALA A 669 2.15 -15.47 25.64
CA ALA A 669 1.28 -16.59 26.01
C ALA A 669 -0.16 -16.18 26.38
N VAL A 670 -0.35 -15.12 27.16
CA VAL A 670 -1.70 -14.66 27.59
C VAL A 670 -2.53 -13.99 26.48
N TYR A 671 -1.90 -13.61 25.36
CA TYR A 671 -2.55 -13.04 24.16
C TYR A 671 -2.61 -14.03 22.99
N LEU A 672 -1.98 -15.20 23.11
CA LEU A 672 -1.89 -16.19 22.04
C LEU A 672 -3.27 -16.76 21.71
N ARG A 673 -3.46 -17.18 20.46
CA ARG A 673 -4.71 -17.82 20.00
C ARG A 673 -4.78 -19.26 20.51
N ASP A 674 -5.81 -19.60 21.27
CA ASP A 674 -6.10 -20.93 21.79
C ASP A 674 -7.57 -21.29 21.54
N GLU A 675 -7.80 -22.23 20.62
CA GLU A 675 -9.14 -22.75 20.28
C GLU A 675 -9.72 -23.63 21.39
N ASN A 676 -8.88 -24.31 22.18
CA ASN A 676 -9.32 -25.23 23.24
C ASN A 676 -9.82 -24.45 24.46
N ALA A 677 -9.07 -23.42 24.88
CA ALA A 677 -9.45 -22.57 26.00
C ALA A 677 -10.54 -21.55 25.64
N PHE A 678 -10.51 -20.97 24.43
CA PHE A 678 -11.33 -19.81 24.09
C PHE A 678 -12.15 -19.94 22.79
N GLY A 679 -12.34 -21.15 22.23
CA GLY A 679 -13.10 -21.35 20.98
C GLY A 679 -14.49 -20.70 20.99
N ALA A 680 -15.21 -20.80 22.11
CA ALA A 680 -16.52 -20.15 22.30
C ALA A 680 -16.50 -18.61 22.36
N CYS A 681 -15.32 -17.98 22.39
CA CYS A 681 -15.10 -16.53 22.46
C CYS A 681 -14.22 -16.01 21.30
N GLY A 682 -14.08 -16.77 20.21
CA GLY A 682 -13.26 -16.38 19.05
C GLY A 682 -11.78 -16.74 19.19
N ALA A 683 -11.46 -17.78 19.95
CA ALA A 683 -10.12 -18.36 20.13
C ALA A 683 -9.05 -17.45 20.76
N TYR A 684 -9.44 -16.33 21.38
CA TYR A 684 -8.56 -15.49 22.20
C TYR A 684 -9.18 -15.21 23.57
N ASN A 685 -8.35 -14.90 24.57
CA ASN A 685 -8.81 -14.49 25.89
C ASN A 685 -9.66 -13.20 25.80
N PRO A 686 -10.98 -13.25 26.06
CA PRO A 686 -11.90 -12.12 25.86
C PRO A 686 -11.76 -11.01 26.91
N LEU A 687 -10.82 -11.14 27.83
CA LEU A 687 -10.40 -10.08 28.77
C LEU A 687 -9.30 -9.19 28.19
N LEU A 688 -8.51 -9.70 27.23
CA LEU A 688 -7.33 -9.04 26.67
C LEU A 688 -7.44 -8.73 25.18
N VAL A 689 -8.18 -9.55 24.42
CA VAL A 689 -8.34 -9.40 22.97
C VAL A 689 -9.81 -9.54 22.60
N THR A 690 -10.31 -8.66 21.73
CA THR A 690 -11.53 -8.96 20.95
C THR A 690 -11.21 -8.84 19.47
N LYS A 691 -11.52 -9.91 18.73
CA LYS A 691 -11.45 -9.94 17.27
C LYS A 691 -12.79 -9.50 16.67
N LEU A 692 -12.77 -8.53 15.76
CA LEU A 692 -13.93 -8.14 14.97
C LEU A 692 -14.03 -9.03 13.73
N VAL A 693 -15.17 -9.70 13.52
CA VAL A 693 -15.34 -10.68 12.43
C VAL A 693 -16.20 -10.19 11.26
N LYS A 694 -17.16 -9.29 11.51
CA LYS A 694 -18.10 -8.80 10.49
C LYS A 694 -17.46 -7.71 9.63
N ASN A 695 -17.27 -7.98 8.34
CA ASN A 695 -16.73 -7.06 7.34
C ASN A 695 -17.87 -6.30 6.64
N TYR A 696 -17.80 -4.97 6.64
CA TYR A 696 -18.81 -4.07 6.05
C TYR A 696 -18.34 -3.45 4.72
N ARG A 697 -17.29 -3.99 4.08
CA ARG A 697 -16.63 -3.40 2.91
C ARG A 697 -16.84 -4.19 1.61
N SER A 698 -16.56 -5.48 1.62
CA SER A 698 -16.20 -6.23 0.40
C SER A 698 -17.20 -7.34 0.07
N HIS A 699 -17.39 -7.61 -1.23
CA HIS A 699 -18.16 -8.76 -1.69
C HIS A 699 -17.61 -10.09 -1.15
N SER A 700 -18.49 -11.08 -0.94
CA SER A 700 -18.14 -12.40 -0.38
C SER A 700 -16.99 -13.09 -1.11
N ALA A 701 -17.06 -13.13 -2.45
CA ALA A 701 -16.03 -13.68 -3.32
C ALA A 701 -14.65 -12.98 -3.22
N LEU A 702 -14.61 -11.72 -2.76
CA LEU A 702 -13.37 -10.98 -2.51
C LEU A 702 -12.85 -11.21 -1.08
N LEU A 703 -13.75 -11.36 -0.10
CA LEU A 703 -13.41 -11.60 1.30
C LEU A 703 -12.91 -13.04 1.55
N ALA A 704 -13.42 -14.03 0.82
CA ALA A 704 -13.18 -15.45 1.07
C ALA A 704 -11.69 -15.85 1.08
N LEU A 705 -10.89 -15.35 0.12
CA LEU A 705 -9.46 -15.66 0.04
C LEU A 705 -8.63 -15.03 1.19
N PRO A 706 -8.67 -13.71 1.47
CA PRO A 706 -7.96 -13.15 2.61
C PRO A 706 -8.49 -13.69 3.95
N SER A 707 -9.79 -13.97 4.08
CA SER A 707 -10.36 -14.67 5.24
C SER A 707 -9.69 -16.04 5.45
N ARG A 708 -9.54 -16.84 4.38
CA ARG A 708 -8.83 -18.13 4.39
C ARG A 708 -7.35 -18.01 4.76
N LEU A 709 -6.63 -17.04 4.19
CA LEU A 709 -5.17 -16.94 4.31
C LEU A 709 -4.70 -16.30 5.62
N PHE A 710 -5.41 -15.28 6.13
CA PHE A 710 -4.93 -14.43 7.22
C PHE A 710 -5.79 -14.46 8.48
N TYR A 711 -7.03 -14.95 8.41
CA TYR A 711 -8.02 -14.80 9.49
C TYR A 711 -8.78 -16.08 9.83
N HIS A 712 -8.23 -17.25 9.50
CA HIS A 712 -8.75 -18.60 9.80
C HIS A 712 -10.17 -18.90 9.27
N ARG A 713 -10.58 -18.24 8.17
CA ARG A 713 -11.94 -18.28 7.58
C ARG A 713 -13.04 -17.64 8.45
N GLU A 714 -12.68 -16.94 9.52
CA GLU A 714 -13.63 -16.39 10.51
C GLU A 714 -14.36 -15.11 10.06
N LEU A 715 -14.02 -14.49 8.92
CA LEU A 715 -14.64 -13.22 8.51
C LEU A 715 -16.02 -13.41 7.87
N GLU A 716 -17.02 -12.73 8.43
CA GLU A 716 -18.40 -12.68 7.93
C GLU A 716 -18.61 -11.49 6.98
N VAL A 717 -19.54 -11.63 6.02
CA VAL A 717 -19.92 -10.56 5.09
C VAL A 717 -21.15 -9.81 5.61
N CYS A 718 -21.03 -8.51 5.81
CA CYS A 718 -22.09 -7.61 6.29
C CYS A 718 -22.10 -6.26 5.53
N ALA A 719 -21.44 -6.18 4.38
CA ALA A 719 -21.43 -5.00 3.51
C ALA A 719 -22.81 -4.74 2.86
N ASP A 720 -23.13 -3.49 2.51
CA ASP A 720 -24.35 -3.19 1.75
C ASP A 720 -24.30 -3.87 0.39
N SER A 721 -25.25 -4.79 0.17
CA SER A 721 -25.44 -5.51 -1.08
C SER A 721 -25.46 -4.56 -2.27
N LYS A 722 -26.15 -3.41 -2.20
CA LYS A 722 -26.27 -2.48 -3.32
C LYS A 722 -24.91 -1.99 -3.82
N VAL A 723 -23.98 -1.75 -2.90
CA VAL A 723 -22.62 -1.33 -3.21
C VAL A 723 -21.82 -2.51 -3.76
N VAL A 724 -21.78 -3.64 -3.04
CA VAL A 724 -20.89 -4.76 -3.39
C VAL A 724 -21.37 -5.60 -4.58
N THR A 725 -22.66 -5.56 -4.93
CA THR A 725 -23.19 -6.26 -6.11
C THR A 725 -23.27 -5.38 -7.36
N SER A 726 -22.97 -4.08 -7.26
CA SER A 726 -23.13 -3.08 -8.34
C SER A 726 -22.49 -3.50 -9.67
N LEU A 727 -21.31 -4.13 -9.64
CA LEU A 727 -20.55 -4.48 -10.85
C LEU A 727 -20.68 -5.95 -11.29
N LEU A 728 -21.51 -6.78 -10.62
CA LEU A 728 -21.66 -8.21 -10.96
C LEU A 728 -22.24 -8.47 -12.35
N GLY A 729 -22.96 -7.49 -12.91
CA GLY A 729 -23.51 -7.51 -14.26
C GLY A 729 -22.52 -7.08 -15.34
N TRP A 730 -21.37 -6.49 -15.00
CA TRP A 730 -20.48 -5.79 -15.93
C TRP A 730 -20.03 -6.68 -17.11
N GLU A 731 -20.02 -6.11 -18.30
CA GLU A 731 -19.85 -6.84 -19.57
C GLU A 731 -18.49 -7.51 -19.73
N LYS A 732 -17.44 -7.02 -19.05
CA LYS A 732 -16.06 -7.51 -19.19
C LYS A 732 -15.62 -8.47 -18.09
N LEU A 733 -16.52 -8.89 -17.19
CA LEU A 733 -16.25 -10.00 -16.26
C LEU A 733 -16.18 -11.33 -17.03
N PRO A 734 -15.13 -12.16 -16.84
CA PRO A 734 -15.05 -13.51 -17.44
C PRO A 734 -16.19 -14.42 -16.98
N LYS A 735 -16.69 -14.22 -15.76
CA LYS A 735 -17.82 -14.94 -15.17
C LYS A 735 -18.77 -13.95 -14.49
N LYS A 736 -20.02 -13.89 -14.95
CA LYS A 736 -21.08 -13.09 -14.33
C LYS A 736 -21.30 -13.51 -12.88
N GLY A 737 -21.57 -12.55 -12.01
CA GLY A 737 -21.74 -12.82 -10.57
C GLY A 737 -20.45 -13.05 -9.78
N PHE A 738 -19.26 -12.97 -10.39
CA PHE A 738 -17.98 -13.10 -9.68
C PHE A 738 -17.09 -11.84 -9.88
N PRO A 739 -16.95 -10.97 -8.86
CA PRO A 739 -16.30 -9.66 -8.98
C PRO A 739 -14.76 -9.69 -8.88
N LEU A 740 -14.14 -10.67 -9.54
CA LEU A 740 -12.68 -10.79 -9.64
C LEU A 740 -12.30 -10.96 -11.12
N ILE A 741 -11.19 -10.37 -11.52
CA ILE A 741 -10.48 -10.69 -12.76
C ILE A 741 -9.01 -10.88 -12.41
N PHE A 742 -8.45 -12.04 -12.77
CA PHE A 742 -7.00 -12.16 -12.91
C PHE A 742 -6.66 -12.13 -14.40
N HIS A 743 -5.88 -11.15 -14.84
CA HIS A 743 -5.47 -10.98 -16.22
C HIS A 743 -3.95 -11.23 -16.32
N GLY A 744 -3.57 -12.39 -16.86
CA GLY A 744 -2.17 -12.77 -17.08
C GLY A 744 -1.53 -11.94 -18.18
N VAL A 745 -0.41 -11.27 -17.88
CA VAL A 745 0.34 -10.41 -18.80
C VAL A 745 1.81 -10.84 -18.83
N ARG A 746 2.30 -11.35 -19.97
CA ARG A 746 3.72 -11.66 -20.19
C ARG A 746 4.43 -10.47 -20.84
N GLY A 747 4.61 -9.43 -20.02
CA GLY A 747 5.29 -8.19 -20.42
C GLY A 747 6.82 -8.31 -20.40
N SER A 748 7.50 -7.19 -20.62
CA SER A 748 8.94 -7.05 -20.42
C SER A 748 9.20 -5.95 -19.39
N GLU A 749 9.84 -6.30 -18.27
CA GLU A 749 10.16 -5.36 -17.20
C GLU A 749 11.39 -4.51 -17.55
N ALA A 750 11.34 -3.22 -17.23
CA ALA A 750 12.34 -2.22 -17.59
C ALA A 750 12.70 -1.28 -16.42
N ARG A 751 13.82 -0.56 -16.57
CA ARG A 751 14.29 0.53 -15.70
C ARG A 751 14.79 1.67 -16.58
N GLU A 752 14.77 2.90 -16.06
CA GLU A 752 14.97 4.12 -16.85
C GLU A 752 15.85 5.15 -16.14
N GLY A 753 16.78 5.76 -16.89
CA GLY A 753 17.65 6.86 -16.46
C GLY A 753 18.46 6.55 -15.20
N ARG A 754 18.11 7.20 -14.08
CA ARG A 754 18.79 7.04 -12.78
C ARG A 754 17.95 6.27 -11.74
N SER A 755 16.75 5.81 -12.12
CA SER A 755 15.82 5.16 -11.18
C SER A 755 16.12 3.67 -11.03
N PRO A 756 16.32 3.14 -9.80
CA PRO A 756 16.35 1.71 -9.54
C PRO A 756 14.95 1.05 -9.58
N SER A 757 13.87 1.83 -9.77
CA SER A 757 12.49 1.34 -9.77
C SER A 757 12.10 0.74 -11.12
N TRP A 758 11.48 -0.44 -11.09
CA TRP A 758 11.02 -1.14 -12.28
C TRP A 758 9.68 -0.58 -12.80
N PHE A 759 9.39 -0.83 -14.08
CA PHE A 759 8.08 -0.65 -14.70
C PHE A 759 7.86 -1.69 -15.81
N ASN A 760 6.61 -1.89 -16.24
CA ASN A 760 6.22 -2.87 -17.25
C ASN A 760 5.16 -2.22 -18.18
N PRO A 761 5.53 -1.89 -19.44
CA PRO A 761 4.65 -1.18 -20.36
C PRO A 761 3.34 -1.89 -20.66
N ALA A 762 3.37 -3.20 -20.90
CA ALA A 762 2.18 -3.99 -21.26
C ALA A 762 1.16 -4.01 -20.11
N GLU A 763 1.62 -4.16 -18.86
CA GLU A 763 0.74 -4.01 -17.69
C GLU A 763 0.20 -2.58 -17.54
N ALA A 764 1.01 -1.55 -17.75
CA ALA A 764 0.58 -0.16 -17.61
C ALA A 764 -0.50 0.22 -18.64
N VAL A 765 -0.35 -0.22 -19.90
CA VAL A 765 -1.36 -0.05 -20.94
C VAL A 765 -2.62 -0.87 -20.63
N GLN A 766 -2.49 -2.09 -20.10
CA GLN A 766 -3.67 -2.88 -19.71
C GLN A 766 -4.40 -2.31 -18.48
N VAL A 767 -3.70 -1.66 -17.53
CA VAL A 767 -4.34 -0.83 -16.48
C VAL A 767 -5.15 0.29 -17.13
N MET A 768 -4.55 1.08 -18.02
CA MET A 768 -5.23 2.18 -18.71
C MET A 768 -6.48 1.69 -19.47
N ARG A 769 -6.36 0.59 -20.24
CA ARG A 769 -7.47 -0.05 -20.97
C ARG A 769 -8.61 -0.42 -20.00
N TYR A 770 -8.31 -0.97 -18.82
CA TYR A 770 -9.34 -1.26 -17.81
C TYR A 770 -9.94 0.00 -17.15
N CYS A 771 -9.15 1.04 -16.87
CA CYS A 771 -9.66 2.31 -16.36
C CYS A 771 -10.68 2.94 -17.32
N CYS A 772 -10.38 2.99 -18.63
CA CYS A 772 -11.33 3.48 -19.63
C CYS A 772 -12.61 2.63 -19.70
N LEU A 773 -12.48 1.29 -19.69
CA LEU A 773 -13.62 0.36 -19.70
C LEU A 773 -14.54 0.45 -18.46
N LEU A 774 -14.10 1.11 -17.39
CA LEU A 774 -14.89 1.37 -16.17
C LEU A 774 -15.44 2.80 -16.15
N ALA A 775 -14.61 3.80 -16.43
CA ALA A 775 -14.95 5.22 -16.31
C ALA A 775 -15.70 5.80 -17.53
N GLN A 776 -15.64 5.13 -18.69
CA GLN A 776 -16.23 5.59 -19.95
C GLN A 776 -17.31 4.63 -20.50
N SER A 777 -17.73 3.61 -19.74
CA SER A 777 -18.75 2.65 -20.20
C SER A 777 -20.17 3.24 -20.12
N MET A 778 -20.96 3.04 -21.17
CA MET A 778 -22.34 3.55 -21.26
C MET A 778 -23.34 2.81 -20.35
N SER A 779 -23.01 1.59 -19.90
CA SER A 779 -23.93 0.73 -19.13
C SER A 779 -23.66 0.70 -17.62
N ASN A 780 -22.41 0.94 -17.19
CA ASN A 780 -21.98 0.84 -15.79
C ASN A 780 -20.85 1.85 -15.51
N GLN A 781 -21.13 3.15 -15.64
CA GLN A 781 -20.10 4.18 -15.45
C GLN A 781 -19.67 4.28 -13.97
N VAL A 782 -18.41 3.95 -13.69
CA VAL A 782 -17.80 4.15 -12.37
C VAL A 782 -17.13 5.52 -12.32
N SER A 783 -17.38 6.28 -11.25
CA SER A 783 -16.67 7.54 -11.00
C SER A 783 -15.15 7.31 -10.91
N ALA A 784 -14.35 8.16 -11.55
CA ALA A 784 -12.88 8.05 -11.49
C ALA A 784 -12.35 8.03 -10.04
N LYS A 785 -13.01 8.74 -9.12
CA LYS A 785 -12.65 8.80 -7.69
C LYS A 785 -12.94 7.52 -6.91
N ASP A 786 -13.78 6.64 -7.46
CA ASP A 786 -14.12 5.32 -6.91
C ASP A 786 -13.22 4.19 -7.47
N ILE A 787 -12.29 4.52 -8.37
CA ILE A 787 -11.28 3.60 -8.92
C ILE A 787 -9.92 3.88 -8.26
N GLY A 788 -9.27 2.83 -7.77
CA GLY A 788 -7.91 2.89 -7.25
C GLY A 788 -6.96 1.93 -7.97
N VAL A 789 -5.77 2.40 -8.31
CA VAL A 789 -4.69 1.61 -8.91
C VAL A 789 -3.53 1.47 -7.93
N ILE A 790 -3.22 0.22 -7.58
CA ILE A 790 -2.14 -0.14 -6.65
C ILE A 790 -1.00 -0.79 -7.44
N THR A 791 0.22 -0.33 -7.25
CA THR A 791 1.41 -1.02 -7.80
C THR A 791 2.63 -0.84 -6.89
N PRO A 792 3.47 -1.88 -6.70
CA PRO A 792 4.59 -1.82 -5.75
C PRO A 792 5.79 -1.00 -6.25
N TYR A 793 5.85 -0.65 -7.54
CA TYR A 793 6.97 0.09 -8.12
C TYR A 793 6.56 1.50 -8.54
N ARG A 794 7.25 2.51 -8.01
CA ARG A 794 6.87 3.90 -8.23
C ARG A 794 7.10 4.40 -9.67
N LYS A 795 8.02 3.81 -10.45
CA LYS A 795 8.08 4.11 -11.90
C LYS A 795 6.87 3.56 -12.65
N GLN A 796 6.26 2.45 -12.20
CA GLN A 796 4.96 2.03 -12.72
C GLN A 796 3.84 3.03 -12.36
N VAL A 797 3.82 3.58 -11.13
CA VAL A 797 2.89 4.67 -10.75
C VAL A 797 3.03 5.87 -11.70
N GLU A 798 4.25 6.29 -11.98
CA GLU A 798 4.56 7.42 -12.86
C GLU A 798 4.09 7.17 -14.31
N LYS A 799 4.45 6.03 -14.91
CA LYS A 799 4.05 5.68 -16.29
C LYS A 799 2.53 5.50 -16.43
N ILE A 800 1.85 4.93 -15.42
CA ILE A 800 0.38 4.83 -15.41
C ILE A 800 -0.27 6.21 -15.32
N LYS A 801 0.24 7.12 -14.46
CA LYS A 801 -0.29 8.50 -14.39
C LYS A 801 -0.14 9.25 -15.72
N ILE A 802 0.97 9.05 -16.44
CA ILE A 802 1.17 9.61 -17.79
C ILE A 802 0.11 9.06 -18.77
N LEU A 803 -0.14 7.74 -18.77
CA LEU A 803 -1.18 7.15 -19.62
C LEU A 803 -2.58 7.68 -19.28
N LEU A 804 -2.95 7.73 -17.99
CA LEU A 804 -4.26 8.21 -17.55
C LEU A 804 -4.48 9.71 -17.85
N ARG A 805 -3.42 10.52 -17.86
CA ARG A 805 -3.46 11.92 -18.30
C ARG A 805 -3.75 12.07 -19.80
N ASN A 806 -3.35 11.10 -20.63
CA ASN A 806 -3.64 11.12 -22.07
C ASN A 806 -5.08 10.70 -22.42
N VAL A 807 -5.88 10.26 -21.44
CA VAL A 807 -7.29 9.85 -21.59
C VAL A 807 -8.23 10.57 -20.61
N ASP A 808 -7.78 11.70 -20.05
CA ASP A 808 -8.51 12.57 -19.11
C ASP A 808 -9.01 11.88 -17.81
N LEU A 809 -8.33 10.82 -17.36
CA LEU A 809 -8.65 10.05 -16.15
C LEU A 809 -7.70 10.35 -14.96
N MET A 810 -7.26 11.60 -14.83
CA MET A 810 -6.32 12.03 -13.76
C MET A 810 -6.90 11.93 -12.34
N ASP A 811 -8.22 11.92 -12.18
CA ASP A 811 -8.92 11.77 -10.89
C ASP A 811 -8.77 10.36 -10.27
N ILE A 812 -8.28 9.37 -11.02
CA ILE A 812 -8.03 8.01 -10.53
C ILE A 812 -6.80 8.00 -9.61
N LYS A 813 -6.95 7.53 -8.38
CA LYS A 813 -5.81 7.41 -7.45
C LYS A 813 -4.86 6.31 -7.92
N VAL A 814 -3.61 6.66 -8.19
CA VAL A 814 -2.51 5.72 -8.46
C VAL A 814 -1.40 5.89 -7.42
N GLY A 815 -0.95 4.79 -6.81
CA GLY A 815 0.05 4.82 -5.73
C GLY A 815 0.53 3.43 -5.24
N SER A 816 1.37 3.42 -4.20
CA SER A 816 1.86 2.17 -3.57
C SER A 816 0.86 1.56 -2.58
N VAL A 817 1.12 0.33 -2.10
CA VAL A 817 0.26 -0.35 -1.11
C VAL A 817 0.13 0.45 0.19
N GLU A 818 1.22 1.11 0.61
CA GLU A 818 1.28 1.99 1.79
C GLU A 818 0.36 3.20 1.64
N GLU A 819 0.33 3.85 0.47
CA GLU A 819 -0.56 4.99 0.21
C GLU A 819 -2.05 4.63 0.31
N PHE A 820 -2.41 3.37 0.09
CA PHE A 820 -3.76 2.85 0.14
C PHE A 820 -4.17 2.28 1.51
N GLN A 821 -3.26 2.25 2.50
CA GLN A 821 -3.61 1.77 3.84
C GLN A 821 -4.66 2.69 4.50
N GLY A 822 -5.60 2.09 5.25
CA GLY A 822 -6.81 2.76 5.75
C GLY A 822 -7.89 3.04 4.70
N GLN A 823 -7.51 3.33 3.44
CA GLN A 823 -8.44 3.67 2.35
C GLN A 823 -9.21 2.45 1.79
N GLU A 824 -10.21 2.72 0.96
CA GLU A 824 -11.10 1.76 0.30
C GLU A 824 -11.77 2.38 -0.94
N TYR A 825 -11.96 1.57 -1.98
CA TYR A 825 -12.46 2.01 -3.30
C TYR A 825 -13.52 1.04 -3.83
N LEU A 826 -14.40 1.49 -4.75
CA LEU A 826 -15.37 0.59 -5.37
C LEU A 826 -14.66 -0.49 -6.20
N VAL A 827 -13.68 -0.05 -7.00
CA VAL A 827 -12.84 -0.90 -7.84
C VAL A 827 -11.36 -0.73 -7.47
N ILE A 828 -10.63 -1.84 -7.39
CA ILE A 828 -9.17 -1.83 -7.29
C ILE A 828 -8.55 -2.58 -8.47
N ILE A 829 -7.53 -1.97 -9.07
CA ILE A 829 -6.67 -2.59 -10.09
C ILE A 829 -5.26 -2.73 -9.49
N ILE A 830 -4.71 -3.93 -9.48
CA ILE A 830 -3.34 -4.21 -9.01
C ILE A 830 -2.45 -4.51 -10.21
N SER A 831 -1.36 -3.75 -10.41
CA SER A 831 -0.29 -4.10 -11.36
C SER A 831 0.94 -4.55 -10.59
N THR A 832 1.40 -5.78 -10.84
CA THR A 832 2.51 -6.42 -10.12
C THR A 832 3.88 -6.17 -10.76
N VAL A 833 3.93 -5.76 -12.03
CA VAL A 833 5.10 -5.36 -12.83
C VAL A 833 6.05 -6.50 -13.22
N ARG A 834 6.34 -7.43 -12.30
CA ARG A 834 7.43 -8.39 -12.47
C ARG A 834 7.06 -9.49 -13.46
N SER A 835 7.89 -9.64 -14.49
CA SER A 835 7.67 -10.50 -15.66
C SER A 835 8.92 -11.22 -16.15
N SER A 836 10.09 -11.05 -15.53
CA SER A 836 11.25 -11.89 -15.81
C SER A 836 10.99 -13.34 -15.35
N GLU A 837 11.19 -14.31 -16.24
CA GLU A 837 10.88 -15.73 -15.99
C GLU A 837 12.12 -16.56 -15.64
N ASP A 838 13.32 -16.00 -15.83
CA ASP A 838 14.59 -16.68 -15.61
C ASP A 838 14.75 -17.20 -14.17
N ARG A 839 15.51 -18.30 -14.02
CA ARG A 839 15.77 -18.93 -12.71
C ARG A 839 16.99 -18.29 -12.08
N PHE A 840 16.78 -17.62 -10.95
CA PHE A 840 17.82 -17.12 -10.06
C PHE A 840 17.93 -18.03 -8.83
N GLU A 841 19.10 -18.07 -8.19
CA GLU A 841 19.40 -19.04 -7.13
C GLU A 841 18.71 -18.76 -5.77
N ASP A 842 18.05 -17.61 -5.61
CA ASP A 842 17.23 -17.29 -4.42
C ASP A 842 15.96 -16.51 -4.81
N ASP A 843 14.86 -17.25 -5.03
CA ASP A 843 13.55 -16.71 -5.42
C ASP A 843 12.98 -15.66 -4.43
N ARG A 844 13.41 -15.66 -3.15
CA ARG A 844 12.91 -14.69 -2.16
C ARG A 844 13.37 -13.26 -2.45
N TYR A 845 14.57 -13.08 -2.97
CA TYR A 845 15.03 -11.77 -3.44
C TYR A 845 14.44 -11.39 -4.80
N PHE A 846 14.01 -12.37 -5.58
CA PHE A 846 13.55 -12.15 -6.94
C PHE A 846 12.24 -11.35 -7.02
N LEU A 847 11.21 -11.76 -6.27
CA LEU A 847 9.95 -11.01 -6.15
C LEU A 847 10.08 -9.79 -5.22
N GLY A 848 10.97 -9.85 -4.23
CA GLY A 848 11.38 -8.72 -3.40
C GLY A 848 10.22 -8.07 -2.63
N PHE A 849 9.76 -6.90 -3.09
CA PHE A 849 8.66 -6.16 -2.44
C PHE A 849 7.33 -6.94 -2.47
N LEU A 850 7.11 -7.76 -3.51
CA LEU A 850 5.87 -8.52 -3.72
C LEU A 850 5.67 -9.67 -2.73
N SER A 851 6.75 -10.31 -2.24
CA SER A 851 6.68 -11.48 -1.36
C SER A 851 6.29 -11.14 0.10
N ASN A 852 5.87 -9.90 0.36
CA ASN A 852 5.39 -9.48 1.67
C ASN A 852 3.89 -9.77 1.78
N SER A 853 3.55 -10.84 2.49
CA SER A 853 2.17 -11.31 2.67
C SER A 853 1.24 -10.26 3.31
N LYS A 854 1.77 -9.38 4.19
CA LYS A 854 1.01 -8.27 4.79
C LYS A 854 0.64 -7.19 3.76
N ARG A 855 1.52 -6.91 2.79
CA ARG A 855 1.21 -6.02 1.65
C ARG A 855 0.17 -6.63 0.72
N PHE A 856 0.31 -7.91 0.39
CA PHE A 856 -0.67 -8.64 -0.40
C PHE A 856 -2.07 -8.57 0.26
N ASN A 857 -2.15 -8.84 1.56
CA ASN A 857 -3.37 -8.74 2.36
C ASN A 857 -3.98 -7.34 2.32
N VAL A 858 -3.18 -6.27 2.52
CA VAL A 858 -3.68 -4.88 2.37
C VAL A 858 -4.25 -4.66 0.98
N ALA A 859 -3.50 -4.99 -0.09
CA ALA A 859 -3.89 -4.69 -1.47
C ALA A 859 -5.22 -5.38 -1.87
N ILE A 860 -5.37 -6.68 -1.62
CA ILE A 860 -6.59 -7.42 -1.99
C ILE A 860 -7.81 -7.11 -1.10
N THR A 861 -7.64 -6.39 0.00
CA THR A 861 -8.72 -5.98 0.93
C THR A 861 -9.09 -4.50 0.84
N ARG A 862 -8.59 -3.78 -0.18
CA ARG A 862 -9.04 -2.43 -0.55
C ARG A 862 -10.37 -2.35 -1.32
N PRO A 863 -10.76 -3.31 -2.21
CA PRO A 863 -11.95 -3.15 -3.05
C PRO A 863 -13.26 -3.49 -2.31
N LYS A 864 -14.34 -2.82 -2.75
CA LYS A 864 -15.72 -3.11 -2.33
C LYS A 864 -16.41 -4.09 -3.29
N ALA A 865 -16.43 -3.75 -4.58
CA ALA A 865 -17.31 -4.37 -5.58
C ALA A 865 -16.58 -5.02 -6.78
N LEU A 866 -15.30 -4.73 -7.01
CA LEU A 866 -14.50 -5.36 -8.07
C LEU A 866 -12.99 -5.33 -7.76
N LEU A 867 -12.30 -6.45 -7.99
CA LEU A 867 -10.84 -6.54 -8.00
C LEU A 867 -10.36 -7.00 -9.38
N ILE A 868 -9.39 -6.28 -9.94
CA ILE A 868 -8.66 -6.65 -11.16
C ILE A 868 -7.18 -6.80 -10.80
N VAL A 869 -6.53 -7.89 -11.20
CA VAL A 869 -5.10 -8.14 -10.94
C VAL A 869 -4.37 -8.42 -12.25
N LEU A 870 -3.24 -7.75 -12.45
CA LEU A 870 -2.40 -7.78 -13.64
C LEU A 870 -0.98 -8.23 -13.29
N GLY A 871 -0.44 -9.17 -14.07
CA GLY A 871 0.91 -9.69 -13.86
C GLY A 871 1.21 -10.99 -14.58
N ASN A 872 2.47 -11.41 -14.59
CA ASN A 872 2.89 -12.67 -15.20
C ASN A 872 2.61 -13.86 -14.26
N PRO A 873 1.70 -14.80 -14.60
CA PRO A 873 1.36 -15.92 -13.73
C PRO A 873 2.54 -16.90 -13.54
N HIS A 874 3.44 -17.03 -14.52
CA HIS A 874 4.63 -17.90 -14.44
C HIS A 874 5.68 -17.38 -13.43
N VAL A 875 5.58 -16.11 -13.04
CA VAL A 875 6.42 -15.47 -12.02
C VAL A 875 5.71 -15.45 -10.67
N LEU A 876 4.44 -15.05 -10.67
CA LEU A 876 3.64 -14.87 -9.45
C LEU A 876 3.29 -16.17 -8.73
N ILE A 877 3.25 -17.31 -9.42
CA ILE A 877 3.01 -18.62 -8.80
C ILE A 877 4.10 -19.05 -7.79
N ARG A 878 5.30 -18.46 -7.85
CA ARG A 878 6.39 -18.75 -6.90
C ARG A 878 6.14 -18.18 -5.49
N ASP A 879 5.21 -17.22 -5.34
CA ASP A 879 4.81 -16.70 -4.03
C ASP A 879 3.55 -17.43 -3.49
N PRO A 880 3.53 -17.90 -2.23
CA PRO A 880 2.39 -18.63 -1.69
C PRO A 880 1.06 -17.86 -1.67
N CYS A 881 1.08 -16.53 -1.55
CA CYS A 881 -0.14 -15.72 -1.51
C CYS A 881 -0.68 -15.46 -2.93
N PHE A 882 0.19 -15.10 -3.88
CA PHE A 882 -0.20 -14.94 -5.28
C PHE A 882 -0.53 -16.27 -5.97
N GLY A 883 0.17 -17.36 -5.64
CA GLY A 883 -0.20 -18.72 -6.05
C GLY A 883 -1.61 -19.10 -5.57
N ALA A 884 -1.91 -18.89 -4.28
CA ALA A 884 -3.25 -19.12 -3.72
C ALA A 884 -4.35 -18.22 -4.33
N LEU A 885 -3.99 -17.07 -4.92
CA LEU A 885 -4.90 -16.20 -5.69
C LEU A 885 -5.07 -16.69 -7.12
N LEU A 886 -4.01 -17.16 -7.77
CA LEU A 886 -4.05 -17.76 -9.09
C LEU A 886 -4.92 -19.03 -9.09
N GLU A 887 -4.66 -19.97 -8.16
CA GLU A 887 -5.50 -21.15 -7.92
C GLU A 887 -6.98 -20.79 -7.77
N TYR A 888 -7.27 -19.82 -6.90
CA TYR A 888 -8.62 -19.33 -6.64
C TYR A 888 -9.26 -18.68 -7.88
N SER A 889 -8.47 -18.02 -8.73
CA SER A 889 -8.95 -17.36 -9.95
C SER A 889 -9.22 -18.38 -11.07
N VAL A 890 -8.38 -19.40 -11.23
CA VAL A 890 -8.57 -20.48 -12.20
C VAL A 890 -9.76 -21.36 -11.79
N ALA A 891 -9.80 -21.85 -10.55
CA ALA A 891 -10.86 -22.74 -10.05
C ALA A 891 -12.26 -22.08 -10.04
N ASN A 892 -12.34 -20.75 -10.01
CA ASN A 892 -13.62 -20.04 -10.14
C ASN A 892 -13.97 -19.64 -11.58
N GLY A 893 -13.08 -19.81 -12.56
CA GLY A 893 -13.30 -19.40 -13.95
C GLY A 893 -13.20 -17.89 -14.19
N VAL A 894 -12.31 -17.21 -13.47
CA VAL A 894 -12.10 -15.74 -13.55
C VAL A 894 -10.68 -15.32 -13.94
N TYR A 895 -9.90 -16.27 -14.44
CA TYR A 895 -8.62 -16.03 -15.09
C TYR A 895 -8.82 -15.70 -16.59
N THR A 896 -8.04 -14.76 -17.12
CA THR A 896 -7.99 -14.35 -18.53
C THR A 896 -6.57 -13.87 -18.90
N GLY A 897 -6.32 -13.51 -20.16
CA GLY A 897 -5.01 -13.07 -20.65
C GLY A 897 -4.15 -14.21 -21.20
N CYS A 898 -2.86 -14.24 -20.84
CA CYS A 898 -1.86 -15.19 -21.36
C CYS A 898 -2.12 -16.66 -20.96
N ASP A 899 -1.23 -17.55 -21.42
CA ASP A 899 -1.17 -18.94 -21.01
C ASP A 899 -1.00 -19.13 -19.50
N LEU A 900 -1.44 -20.28 -19.00
CA LEU A 900 -1.30 -20.68 -17.59
C LEU A 900 -0.01 -21.48 -17.39
N PRO A 901 0.72 -21.27 -16.28
CA PRO A 901 1.87 -22.08 -15.92
C PRO A 901 1.46 -23.56 -15.71
N PRO A 902 2.32 -24.54 -16.05
CA PRO A 902 2.01 -25.98 -16.05
C PRO A 902 1.27 -26.49 -14.80
N GLU A 903 1.64 -25.97 -13.64
CA GLU A 903 1.13 -26.32 -12.33
C GLU A 903 -0.39 -26.04 -12.18
N LEU A 904 -0.91 -25.02 -12.89
CA LEU A 904 -2.33 -24.62 -12.84
C LEU A 904 -3.17 -25.22 -13.96
N GLN A 905 -2.56 -25.80 -15.00
CA GLN A 905 -3.27 -26.33 -16.16
C GLN A 905 -4.22 -27.48 -15.78
N ALA A 906 -3.87 -28.25 -14.73
CA ALA A 906 -4.72 -29.31 -14.18
C ALA A 906 -6.04 -28.81 -13.53
N LEU A 907 -6.09 -27.53 -13.13
CA LEU A 907 -7.27 -26.88 -12.52
C LEU A 907 -8.22 -26.27 -13.56
N GLN A 908 -7.86 -26.25 -14.84
CA GLN A 908 -8.64 -25.62 -15.91
C GLN A 908 -9.67 -26.58 -16.58
N LYS A 909 -10.21 -27.53 -15.80
CA LYS A 909 -11.13 -28.60 -16.25
C LYS A 909 -12.60 -28.27 -16.01
#